data_AF-A0A417YGQ9-F1
#
_entry.id   AF-A0A417YGQ9-F1
#
_cell.length_a   1.000
_cell.length_b   1.000
_cell.length_c   1.000
_cell.angle_alpha   90.00
_cell.angle_beta   90.00
_cell.angle_gamma   90.00
#
_symmetry.space_group_name_H-M   'P 1'
#
loop_
_entity.id
_entity.type
_entity.pdbx_description
1 polymer ?
#
loop_
_entity_poly.entity_id
_entity_poly.type
_entity_poly.pdbx_seq_one_letter_code
_entity_poly.pdbx_strand_id
1 'polypeptide(L)'
;MATVGEQLLQPESGWRRYDDTHESIKYHDLVNIGASLSGAYNGTYSSYNIPEGETFASFKFIGSKIRWTARINIGYSEKADIYIDGNNIGSASLQGDNAYQILVFDFSNLEYKEHIVKIVLPQGGTVNLDAIDIDETGELLPPPAQVGDQLLDPEEGWKRYDDRHPAIKYEGNWIRSNITGYFNGTTTGTDSNGEDSYSFKFIGTKIRLVDALAENRSSSVRVIIDGVEESYSAYGPSTARATLVYEKTGLEFKEHTVEVINSLTRFIALDAIDIDENGRFLHESEALTPDELTIGKRIRAHYSAPTSGQVGIFSNLGEETYVDGINDFIPPESSTTPDGDFYYICVDEYNGKKILVADRNIQHSISWDTLNSEGIPNTGLPITIEEYDPSLYSFTTRLLTGGISSSDKDNEWDKYIVEGTGNGRYVAGDDEVWHWDISVGNQNTWFPRTWTSSTPSSNAQHRVLRGQSLSGISPAGVDAFYTALSNEASNVRAFRPVLEIESLTPPSINKYLFEDNGEVKKWDSLNNIWITISPAPATEQLFLEQGMDNLDEITDEGLQQLVSSSPKLLHYTDDASKESSTMSIQAVPHGQLVFPEGDIEVSGGVENININIEFEPYVFEGLIPTLNSNQSNIGEVIYNHEYSSGYRGWMAFDDNDNTRWAGSTNPIGYIGFRFIEPQVVSKYYFKALAQKPYNYQFEGRNDNSNWEILHEVKGETWLSDEIDKTHIIDNNESYSHYRLHILNSNEFGPSISELKMYKKNSYLNLNCIVSPDQSFTWYSFNGEWQPIEPTKESVKLNGMTPDVVSNLTKEQIDSLLNGSTTLRFAYYLEQEELTDTVYVDTLTISSPPAASETPVLEGINLTYDELTIEGRMKDLEKTNAINMAKLNFKANALIQSERYNLHDLVIDTFEDTTGVESMTATYSNEEKAFTGTGEVILLPEQVDVSPHTLWIATEGSNDLVFEYLSDNQTWVEIAENNLHELNEVNITELKIKIKLPSSNSKLSAVSVGWA
;
A
#
# COMPACT_ATOMS: atom_id res chain seq x y z
N MET A 1 -36.69 15.47 29.00
CA MET A 1 -36.41 14.36 28.10
C MET A 1 -37.75 13.90 27.59
N ALA A 2 -38.14 14.42 26.44
CA ALA A 2 -39.30 13.90 25.72
C ALA A 2 -39.04 12.42 25.41
N THR A 3 -40.05 11.58 25.60
CA THR A 3 -40.00 10.17 25.18
C THR A 3 -40.72 9.97 23.87
N VAL A 4 -40.44 8.88 23.16
CA VAL A 4 -41.15 8.53 21.93
C VAL A 4 -42.66 8.55 22.16
N GLY A 5 -43.39 9.27 21.30
CA GLY A 5 -44.84 9.52 21.41
C GLY A 5 -45.22 10.87 22.04
N GLU A 6 -44.26 11.62 22.61
CA GLU A 6 -44.51 12.96 23.16
C GLU A 6 -44.20 14.07 22.16
N GLN A 7 -44.83 15.23 22.35
CA GLN A 7 -44.58 16.42 21.54
C GLN A 7 -43.28 17.11 21.97
N LEU A 8 -42.38 17.34 21.02
CA LEU A 8 -41.07 17.96 21.21
C LEU A 8 -40.94 19.22 20.34
N LEU A 9 -41.37 20.35 20.90
CA LEU A 9 -41.47 21.63 20.18
C LEU A 9 -40.11 22.31 19.90
N GLN A 10 -39.08 22.00 20.68
CA GLN A 10 -37.73 22.56 20.57
C GLN A 10 -36.72 21.47 20.93
N PRO A 11 -35.51 21.46 20.35
CA PRO A 11 -34.46 20.55 20.78
C PRO A 11 -34.12 20.78 22.26
N GLU A 12 -33.87 19.68 22.98
CA GLU A 12 -33.41 19.75 24.37
C GLU A 12 -31.92 20.08 24.43
N SER A 13 -31.42 20.49 25.61
CA SER A 13 -29.98 20.76 25.80
C SER A 13 -29.11 19.57 25.35
N GLY A 14 -28.04 19.82 24.61
CA GLY A 14 -27.18 18.78 24.05
C GLY A 14 -27.67 18.21 22.71
N TRP A 15 -28.72 18.77 22.12
CA TRP A 15 -29.24 18.41 20.80
C TRP A 15 -29.25 19.60 19.84
N ARG A 16 -28.91 19.36 18.59
CA ARG A 16 -29.06 20.30 17.48
C ARG A 16 -30.14 19.79 16.52
N ARG A 17 -31.15 20.62 16.26
CA ARG A 17 -32.26 20.31 15.35
C ARG A 17 -31.99 20.80 13.94
N TYR A 18 -32.09 19.89 12.98
CA TYR A 18 -32.10 20.15 11.55
C TYR A 18 -33.50 19.97 10.99
N ASP A 19 -33.88 20.93 10.16
CA ASP A 19 -35.18 20.97 9.49
C ASP A 19 -35.29 19.86 8.44
N ASP A 20 -36.50 19.40 8.16
CA ASP A 20 -36.76 18.42 7.10
C ASP A 20 -36.36 18.91 5.70
N THR A 21 -36.21 20.23 5.52
CA THR A 21 -35.76 20.84 4.27
C THR A 21 -34.23 21.01 4.17
N HIS A 22 -33.45 20.49 5.13
CA HIS A 22 -31.99 20.60 5.08
C HIS A 22 -31.40 19.89 3.85
N GLU A 23 -30.47 20.54 3.15
CA GLU A 23 -29.94 20.07 1.85
C GLU A 23 -29.20 18.72 1.90
N SER A 24 -28.69 18.37 3.08
CA SER A 24 -28.04 17.09 3.39
C SER A 24 -29.02 15.90 3.46
N ILE A 25 -30.33 16.16 3.60
CA ILE A 25 -31.35 15.11 3.63
C ILE A 25 -31.81 14.82 2.21
N LYS A 26 -31.53 13.61 1.73
CA LYS A 26 -31.94 13.14 0.41
C LYS A 26 -33.20 12.28 0.51
N TYR A 27 -34.08 12.49 -0.46
CA TYR A 27 -35.43 11.96 -0.49
C TYR A 27 -35.64 11.29 -1.85
N HIS A 28 -35.72 9.97 -1.84
CA HIS A 28 -35.83 9.18 -3.07
C HIS A 28 -37.33 8.94 -3.36
N ASP A 29 -37.82 9.46 -4.48
CA ASP A 29 -39.20 9.40 -5.01
C ASP A 29 -40.32 10.04 -4.15
N LEU A 30 -40.41 11.38 -4.14
CA LEU A 30 -41.25 12.12 -3.18
C LEU A 30 -42.28 13.09 -3.79
N VAL A 31 -43.50 13.14 -3.20
CA VAL A 31 -44.66 13.88 -3.73
C VAL A 31 -44.89 15.25 -3.04
N ASN A 32 -44.39 15.49 -1.82
CA ASN A 32 -44.43 16.80 -1.15
C ASN A 32 -43.20 17.03 -0.27
N ILE A 33 -42.25 17.85 -0.73
CA ILE A 33 -41.05 18.28 0.03
C ILE A 33 -41.24 19.73 0.48
N GLY A 34 -40.98 20.02 1.75
CA GLY A 34 -40.98 21.38 2.29
C GLY A 34 -42.30 22.14 2.12
N ALA A 35 -43.43 21.43 2.07
CA ALA A 35 -44.74 22.05 1.91
C ALA A 35 -45.13 22.84 3.17
N SER A 36 -45.81 23.98 3.02
CA SER A 36 -46.20 24.78 4.18
C SER A 36 -47.25 24.08 5.03
N LEU A 37 -46.93 23.82 6.30
CA LEU A 37 -47.82 23.20 7.26
C LEU A 37 -47.73 23.88 8.63
N SER A 38 -48.80 24.60 8.97
CA SER A 38 -48.93 25.24 10.28
C SER A 38 -48.89 24.20 11.40
N GLY A 39 -47.91 24.29 12.29
CA GLY A 39 -47.72 23.41 13.44
C GLY A 39 -46.51 22.47 13.33
N ALA A 40 -45.93 22.32 12.14
CA ALA A 40 -44.65 21.65 11.92
C ALA A 40 -43.46 22.55 12.31
N TYR A 41 -42.27 21.97 12.49
CA TYR A 41 -41.07 22.76 12.78
C TYR A 41 -40.76 23.67 11.57
N ASN A 42 -40.42 24.94 11.84
CA ASN A 42 -40.35 26.03 10.84
C ASN A 42 -41.53 26.18 9.86
N GLY A 43 -42.65 25.49 10.10
CA GLY A 43 -43.82 25.51 9.24
C GLY A 43 -43.66 24.73 7.92
N THR A 44 -42.68 23.85 7.82
CA THR A 44 -42.44 22.97 6.66
C THR A 44 -42.68 21.51 7.04
N TYR A 45 -43.08 20.70 6.08
CA TYR A 45 -43.10 19.25 6.27
C TYR A 45 -42.86 18.52 4.95
N SER A 46 -42.16 17.39 5.05
CA SER A 46 -41.86 16.52 3.93
C SER A 46 -42.58 15.19 4.15
N SER A 47 -43.48 14.85 3.22
CA SER A 47 -44.30 13.64 3.31
C SER A 47 -44.40 12.92 1.98
N TYR A 48 -44.39 11.61 2.05
CA TYR A 48 -44.32 10.75 0.87
C TYR A 48 -45.37 9.66 0.88
N ASN A 49 -45.91 9.37 -0.31
CA ASN A 49 -47.05 8.47 -0.53
C ASN A 49 -46.77 7.59 -1.75
N ILE A 50 -46.14 6.42 -1.60
CA ILE A 50 -45.79 5.56 -2.75
C ILE A 50 -45.88 4.05 -2.36
N PRO A 51 -46.18 3.13 -3.32
CA PRO A 51 -46.42 1.70 -3.09
C PRO A 51 -45.26 0.94 -2.43
N GLU A 52 -45.51 -0.28 -1.94
CA GLU A 52 -44.51 -1.17 -1.32
C GLU A 52 -43.14 -1.14 -2.04
N GLY A 53 -42.06 -0.86 -1.28
CA GLY A 53 -40.71 -1.34 -1.60
C GLY A 53 -39.67 -0.36 -2.14
N GLU A 54 -40.02 0.86 -2.58
CA GLU A 54 -39.08 1.67 -3.40
C GLU A 54 -38.66 3.04 -2.82
N THR A 55 -39.28 3.53 -1.74
CA THR A 55 -39.08 4.93 -1.26
C THR A 55 -38.32 5.00 0.07
N PHE A 56 -37.29 5.86 0.17
CA PHE A 56 -36.50 6.07 1.39
C PHE A 56 -35.97 7.50 1.54
N ALA A 57 -35.67 7.89 2.78
CA ALA A 57 -34.87 9.08 3.07
C ALA A 57 -33.46 8.65 3.50
N SER A 58 -32.42 9.39 3.11
CA SER A 58 -31.04 9.13 3.51
C SER A 58 -30.27 10.41 3.80
N PHE A 59 -29.33 10.31 4.73
CA PHE A 59 -28.41 11.38 5.10
C PHE A 59 -27.23 10.80 5.87
N LYS A 60 -26.16 11.57 5.99
CA LYS A 60 -25.08 11.30 6.94
C LYS A 60 -25.17 12.23 8.13
N PHE A 61 -24.65 11.80 9.27
CA PHE A 61 -24.36 12.73 10.35
C PHE A 61 -23.11 12.33 11.11
N ILE A 62 -22.41 13.32 11.63
CA ILE A 62 -21.36 13.12 12.63
C ILE A 62 -22.00 13.26 14.01
N GLY A 63 -22.03 12.19 14.78
CA GLY A 63 -22.60 12.21 16.12
C GLY A 63 -22.84 10.83 16.71
N SER A 64 -23.08 10.78 18.02
CA SER A 64 -23.37 9.60 18.84
C SER A 64 -24.88 9.33 19.04
N LYS A 65 -25.75 10.24 18.60
CA LYS A 65 -27.20 10.13 18.81
C LYS A 65 -28.02 10.81 17.75
N ILE A 66 -29.22 10.28 17.54
CA ILE A 66 -30.19 10.77 16.57
C ILE A 66 -31.62 10.65 17.11
N ARG A 67 -32.43 11.68 16.84
CA ARG A 67 -33.87 11.68 17.01
C ARG A 67 -34.54 12.06 15.72
N TRP A 68 -35.71 11.49 15.50
CA TRP A 68 -36.59 11.87 14.40
C TRP A 68 -37.92 12.34 14.96
N THR A 69 -38.25 13.58 14.61
CA THR A 69 -39.51 14.23 14.91
C THR A 69 -40.40 14.22 13.66
N ALA A 70 -41.68 13.91 13.85
CA ALA A 70 -42.66 13.80 12.78
C ALA A 70 -44.05 14.28 13.20
N ARG A 71 -44.90 14.54 12.21
CA ARG A 71 -46.35 14.54 12.34
C ARG A 71 -46.85 13.10 12.34
N ILE A 72 -47.75 12.79 13.26
CA ILE A 72 -48.47 11.52 13.30
C ILE A 72 -49.91 11.69 12.83
N ASN A 73 -50.47 10.66 12.20
CA ASN A 73 -51.86 10.66 11.73
C ASN A 73 -52.38 9.21 11.62
N ILE A 74 -53.69 8.99 11.81
CA ILE A 74 -54.29 7.67 11.75
C ILE A 74 -54.11 6.97 10.39
N GLY A 75 -53.90 7.75 9.31
CA GLY A 75 -53.61 7.24 7.97
C GLY A 75 -52.12 7.08 7.63
N TYR A 76 -51.20 7.34 8.55
CA TYR A 76 -49.75 7.22 8.32
C TYR A 76 -49.24 5.81 8.66
N SER A 77 -48.01 5.51 8.24
CA SER A 77 -47.41 4.18 8.35
C SER A 77 -47.29 3.72 9.81
N GLU A 78 -47.65 2.47 10.06
CA GLU A 78 -47.46 1.81 11.35
C GLU A 78 -45.99 1.46 11.60
N LYS A 79 -45.18 1.38 10.54
CA LYS A 79 -43.77 0.98 10.60
C LYS A 79 -42.93 1.62 9.49
N ALA A 80 -41.91 2.38 9.88
CA ALA A 80 -40.79 2.81 9.04
C ALA A 80 -39.50 2.26 9.64
N ASP A 81 -38.72 1.47 8.90
CA ASP A 81 -37.47 0.87 9.37
C ASP A 81 -36.30 1.86 9.22
N ILE A 82 -35.45 1.97 10.25
CA ILE A 82 -34.29 2.87 10.28
C ILE A 82 -33.03 2.01 10.26
N TYR A 83 -32.19 2.25 9.26
CA TYR A 83 -30.87 1.66 9.14
C TYR A 83 -29.82 2.72 9.43
N ILE A 84 -28.80 2.36 10.20
CA ILE A 84 -27.61 3.16 10.43
C ILE A 84 -26.40 2.29 10.12
N ASP A 85 -25.52 2.74 9.23
CA ASP A 85 -24.35 2.02 8.73
C ASP A 85 -24.68 0.63 8.18
N GLY A 86 -25.80 0.54 7.47
CA GLY A 86 -26.30 -0.72 6.89
C GLY A 86 -27.00 -1.65 7.88
N ASN A 87 -26.94 -1.38 9.19
CA ASN A 87 -27.61 -2.19 10.21
C ASN A 87 -29.01 -1.65 10.51
N ASN A 88 -30.02 -2.53 10.59
CA ASN A 88 -31.36 -2.11 11.03
C ASN A 88 -31.34 -1.85 12.55
N ILE A 89 -31.50 -0.59 12.94
CA ILE A 89 -31.43 -0.15 14.34
C ILE A 89 -32.82 -0.11 14.99
N GLY A 90 -33.89 -0.13 14.21
CA GLY A 90 -35.24 -0.20 14.72
C GLY A 90 -36.27 0.34 13.74
N SER A 91 -37.46 0.65 14.26
CA SER A 91 -38.54 1.21 13.45
C SER A 91 -39.35 2.27 14.19
N ALA A 92 -39.83 3.29 13.47
CA ALA A 92 -40.76 4.30 13.98
C ALA A 92 -42.20 3.98 13.56
N SER A 93 -43.16 4.29 14.44
CA SER A 93 -44.58 4.30 14.10
C SER A 93 -45.07 5.73 14.00
N LEU A 94 -45.75 6.07 12.90
CA LEU A 94 -46.32 7.39 12.67
C LEU A 94 -47.84 7.40 12.75
N GLN A 95 -48.44 6.27 13.15
CA GLN A 95 -49.88 6.13 13.26
C GLN A 95 -50.38 6.65 14.61
N GLY A 96 -51.33 7.58 14.60
CA GLY A 96 -51.93 8.11 15.83
C GLY A 96 -52.92 9.26 15.59
N ASP A 97 -53.53 9.76 16.67
CA ASP A 97 -54.36 10.96 16.59
C ASP A 97 -53.53 12.15 16.08
N ASN A 98 -54.09 12.92 15.16
CA ASN A 98 -53.35 13.94 14.42
C ASN A 98 -52.65 14.94 15.34
N ALA A 99 -51.31 14.86 15.40
CA ALA A 99 -50.45 15.72 16.21
C ALA A 99 -49.15 16.04 15.46
N TYR A 100 -48.50 17.13 15.85
CA TYR A 100 -47.32 17.69 15.16
C TYR A 100 -46.10 17.70 16.07
N GLN A 101 -44.90 17.65 15.48
CA GLN A 101 -43.63 17.66 16.21
C GLN A 101 -43.58 16.56 17.29
N ILE A 102 -44.04 15.35 16.97
CA ILE A 102 -43.98 14.19 17.86
C ILE A 102 -42.64 13.49 17.66
N LEU A 103 -41.96 13.19 18.77
CA LEU A 103 -40.76 12.36 18.73
C LEU A 103 -41.17 10.92 18.39
N VAL A 104 -40.81 10.43 17.21
CA VAL A 104 -41.20 9.09 16.73
C VAL A 104 -40.08 8.07 16.80
N PHE A 105 -38.83 8.53 16.90
CA PHE A 105 -37.64 7.69 17.08
C PHE A 105 -36.59 8.44 17.89
N ASP A 106 -35.95 7.74 18.81
CA ASP A 106 -34.82 8.22 19.61
C ASP A 106 -33.82 7.07 19.72
N PHE A 107 -32.61 7.30 19.23
CA PHE A 107 -31.51 6.37 19.35
C PHE A 107 -30.25 7.13 19.75
N SER A 108 -29.78 6.88 20.97
CA SER A 108 -28.65 7.61 21.56
C SER A 108 -27.45 6.71 21.84
N ASN A 109 -27.24 5.72 20.97
CA ASN A 109 -26.29 4.64 21.19
C ASN A 109 -25.42 4.33 19.98
N LEU A 110 -24.74 5.38 19.52
CA LEU A 110 -23.78 5.30 18.45
C LEU A 110 -22.44 5.82 18.97
N GLU A 111 -21.36 5.33 18.35
CA GLU A 111 -20.05 5.98 18.45
C GLU A 111 -20.14 7.42 17.94
N TYR A 112 -19.35 8.36 18.48
CA TYR A 112 -19.28 9.69 17.86
C TYR A 112 -18.39 9.62 16.62
N LYS A 113 -18.96 9.25 15.49
CA LYS A 113 -18.30 9.24 14.18
C LYS A 113 -19.29 9.63 13.08
N GLU A 114 -18.86 9.54 11.84
CA GLU A 114 -19.76 9.63 10.70
C GLU A 114 -20.63 8.36 10.61
N HIS A 115 -21.93 8.58 10.45
CA HIS A 115 -22.93 7.52 10.27
C HIS A 115 -23.76 7.77 9.01
N ILE A 116 -24.07 6.72 8.26
CA ILE A 116 -25.00 6.76 7.14
C ILE A 116 -26.36 6.26 7.60
N VAL A 117 -27.38 7.12 7.49
CA VAL A 117 -28.76 6.80 7.86
C VAL A 117 -29.61 6.54 6.62
N LYS A 118 -30.44 5.50 6.67
CA LYS A 118 -31.46 5.18 5.67
C LYS A 118 -32.78 4.84 6.34
N ILE A 119 -33.85 5.57 6.04
CA ILE A 119 -35.20 5.34 6.57
C ILE A 119 -36.06 4.73 5.45
N VAL A 120 -36.50 3.48 5.61
CA VAL A 120 -37.17 2.64 4.60
C VAL A 120 -38.63 2.36 4.97
N LEU A 121 -39.49 2.26 3.97
CA LEU A 121 -40.90 1.86 4.10
C LEU A 121 -41.17 0.45 3.55
N PRO A 122 -41.26 -0.58 4.41
CA PRO A 122 -41.39 -1.97 3.94
C PRO A 122 -42.78 -2.34 3.41
N GLN A 123 -43.85 -1.69 3.89
CA GLN A 123 -45.25 -2.09 3.63
C GLN A 123 -46.07 -1.03 2.86
N GLY A 124 -45.40 0.02 2.34
CA GLY A 124 -46.07 1.21 1.80
C GLY A 124 -46.81 2.03 2.87
N GLY A 125 -47.32 3.21 2.50
CA GLY A 125 -48.02 4.13 3.41
C GLY A 125 -47.35 5.50 3.51
N THR A 126 -47.92 6.40 4.32
CA THR A 126 -47.38 7.77 4.46
C THR A 126 -46.38 7.86 5.61
N VAL A 127 -45.19 8.37 5.33
CA VAL A 127 -44.23 8.79 6.36
C VAL A 127 -44.03 10.29 6.29
N ASN A 128 -43.81 10.91 7.44
CA ASN A 128 -43.43 12.30 7.54
C ASN A 128 -42.10 12.45 8.28
N LEU A 129 -41.21 13.24 7.70
CA LEU A 129 -40.04 13.78 8.37
C LEU A 129 -40.29 15.28 8.60
N ASP A 130 -40.23 15.71 9.86
CA ASP A 130 -40.45 17.10 10.29
C ASP A 130 -39.12 17.71 10.78
N ALA A 131 -38.33 16.94 11.55
CA ALA A 131 -36.98 17.34 11.91
C ALA A 131 -36.11 16.15 12.34
N ILE A 132 -34.79 16.31 12.22
CA ILE A 132 -33.77 15.41 12.77
C ILE A 132 -33.02 16.15 13.87
N ASP A 133 -32.94 15.58 15.07
CA ASP A 133 -32.03 16.09 16.10
C ASP A 133 -30.80 15.17 16.19
N ILE A 134 -29.61 15.73 16.19
CA ILE A 134 -28.35 15.02 16.47
C ILE A 134 -27.62 15.70 17.64
N ASP A 135 -26.41 15.24 17.97
CA ASP A 135 -25.55 15.92 18.94
C ASP A 135 -25.42 17.43 18.68
N GLU A 136 -25.35 18.21 19.76
CA GLU A 136 -25.16 19.67 19.67
C GLU A 136 -23.90 20.08 18.90
N THR A 137 -22.82 19.29 19.02
CA THR A 137 -21.57 19.43 18.29
C THR A 137 -21.57 18.72 16.93
N GLY A 138 -22.63 17.98 16.63
CA GLY A 138 -22.75 17.17 15.42
C GLY A 138 -23.11 17.97 14.18
N GLU A 139 -22.83 17.37 13.03
CA GLU A 139 -23.07 17.94 11.71
C GLU A 139 -23.85 16.97 10.83
N LEU A 140 -24.80 17.51 10.06
CA LEU A 140 -25.58 16.74 9.09
C LEU A 140 -24.92 16.85 7.71
N LEU A 141 -24.44 15.73 7.17
CA LEU A 141 -23.72 15.64 5.90
C LEU A 141 -24.59 14.96 4.83
N PRO A 142 -24.43 15.25 3.53
CA PRO A 142 -25.12 14.50 2.48
C PRO A 142 -24.64 13.04 2.47
N PRO A 143 -25.49 12.06 2.10
CA PRO A 143 -25.05 10.69 1.86
C PRO A 143 -24.16 10.60 0.62
N PRO A 144 -23.34 9.53 0.48
CA PRO A 144 -22.58 9.31 -0.74
C PRO A 144 -23.50 9.34 -1.96
N ALA A 145 -23.11 10.07 -3.00
CA ALA A 145 -23.86 10.18 -4.23
C ALA A 145 -24.05 8.81 -4.86
N GLN A 146 -25.27 8.50 -5.27
CA GLN A 146 -25.61 7.29 -5.99
C GLN A 146 -25.80 7.62 -7.47
N VAL A 147 -25.77 6.60 -8.33
CA VAL A 147 -26.09 6.77 -9.75
C VAL A 147 -27.50 7.38 -9.88
N GLY A 148 -27.59 8.53 -10.54
CA GLY A 148 -28.79 9.35 -10.67
C GLY A 148 -28.77 10.63 -9.84
N ASP A 149 -27.91 10.73 -8.83
CA ASP A 149 -27.79 11.92 -7.99
C ASP A 149 -26.98 13.04 -8.66
N GLN A 150 -27.35 14.28 -8.36
CA GLN A 150 -26.53 15.43 -8.72
C GLN A 150 -25.26 15.47 -7.86
N LEU A 151 -24.10 15.57 -8.52
CA LEU A 151 -22.77 15.54 -7.97
C LEU A 151 -21.96 16.74 -8.50
N LEU A 152 -22.08 17.89 -7.83
CA LEU A 152 -21.49 19.16 -8.27
C LEU A 152 -19.97 19.23 -8.08
N ASP A 153 -19.47 18.61 -7.01
CA ASP A 153 -18.05 18.52 -6.66
C ASP A 153 -17.67 17.05 -6.41
N PRO A 154 -16.38 16.65 -6.55
CA PRO A 154 -15.94 15.31 -6.15
C PRO A 154 -16.13 15.13 -4.65
N GLU A 155 -16.49 13.91 -4.23
CA GLU A 155 -16.55 13.55 -2.81
C GLU A 155 -15.14 13.30 -2.26
N GLU A 156 -15.00 13.27 -0.93
CA GLU A 156 -13.73 12.95 -0.28
C GLU A 156 -13.14 11.61 -0.80
N GLY A 157 -11.83 11.60 -1.05
CA GLY A 157 -11.13 10.47 -1.65
C GLY A 157 -11.34 10.33 -3.17
N TRP A 158 -11.91 11.33 -3.84
CA TRP A 158 -12.06 11.42 -5.29
C TRP A 158 -11.42 12.68 -5.87
N LYS A 159 -10.89 12.56 -7.08
CA LYS A 159 -10.28 13.64 -7.87
C LYS A 159 -11.05 13.81 -9.18
N ARG A 160 -11.52 15.03 -9.46
CA ARG A 160 -12.34 15.36 -10.63
C ARG A 160 -11.52 15.93 -11.79
N TYR A 161 -11.80 15.43 -13.00
CA TYR A 161 -11.28 15.92 -14.28
C TYR A 161 -12.44 16.40 -15.17
N ASP A 162 -12.24 17.54 -15.80
CA ASP A 162 -13.22 18.22 -16.66
C ASP A 162 -13.46 17.49 -18.00
N ASP A 163 -14.64 17.66 -18.61
CA ASP A 163 -14.96 17.12 -19.95
C ASP A 163 -14.01 17.60 -21.05
N ARG A 164 -13.28 18.70 -20.83
CA ARG A 164 -12.30 19.22 -21.79
C ARG A 164 -10.87 18.88 -21.43
N HIS A 165 -10.65 18.00 -20.46
CA HIS A 165 -9.31 17.60 -20.07
C HIS A 165 -8.57 16.99 -21.29
N PRO A 166 -7.33 17.43 -21.62
CA PRO A 166 -6.62 17.01 -22.85
C PRO A 166 -6.27 15.51 -22.96
N ALA A 167 -6.48 14.75 -21.89
CA ALA A 167 -6.34 13.30 -21.90
C ALA A 167 -7.54 12.56 -22.52
N ILE A 168 -8.70 13.22 -22.61
CA ILE A 168 -9.91 12.61 -23.17
C ILE A 168 -9.84 12.72 -24.69
N LYS A 169 -9.95 11.57 -25.36
CA LYS A 169 -10.06 11.52 -26.81
C LYS A 169 -11.52 11.32 -27.20
N TYR A 170 -12.02 12.17 -28.08
CA TYR A 170 -13.36 12.10 -28.63
C TYR A 170 -13.34 11.61 -30.07
N GLU A 171 -14.15 10.61 -30.39
CA GLU A 171 -14.31 10.05 -31.74
C GLU A 171 -15.77 10.20 -32.17
N GLY A 172 -15.98 10.75 -33.37
CA GLY A 172 -17.31 11.09 -33.88
C GLY A 172 -17.66 12.58 -33.79
N ASN A 173 -18.96 12.91 -33.79
CA ASN A 173 -19.42 14.30 -33.87
C ASN A 173 -19.72 14.89 -32.48
N TRP A 174 -18.68 15.43 -31.85
CA TRP A 174 -18.77 16.04 -30.52
C TRP A 174 -18.81 17.58 -30.57
N ILE A 175 -19.65 18.16 -29.73
CA ILE A 175 -19.89 19.60 -29.63
C ILE A 175 -19.55 20.07 -28.22
N ARG A 176 -18.55 20.93 -28.11
CA ARG A 176 -18.19 21.64 -26.88
C ARG A 176 -19.13 22.82 -26.65
N SER A 177 -19.77 22.88 -25.48
CA SER A 177 -20.72 23.93 -25.11
C SER A 177 -20.38 24.54 -23.75
N ASN A 178 -20.57 25.86 -23.60
CA ASN A 178 -20.43 26.55 -22.32
C ASN A 178 -21.83 26.75 -21.72
N ILE A 179 -22.17 25.95 -20.70
CA ILE A 179 -23.50 25.90 -20.11
C ILE A 179 -23.37 25.88 -18.58
N THR A 180 -23.94 26.90 -17.92
CA THR A 180 -23.97 26.96 -16.45
C THR A 180 -24.69 25.76 -15.83
N GLY A 181 -24.15 25.22 -14.74
CA GLY A 181 -24.70 24.07 -14.00
C GLY A 181 -24.05 22.73 -14.35
N TYR A 182 -23.06 22.74 -15.23
CA TYR A 182 -22.06 21.68 -15.39
C TYR A 182 -20.77 22.07 -14.65
N PHE A 183 -19.88 21.11 -14.38
CA PHE A 183 -18.55 21.36 -13.82
C PHE A 183 -17.77 22.32 -14.75
N ASN A 184 -17.10 23.31 -14.15
CA ASN A 184 -16.50 24.48 -14.85
C ASN A 184 -17.41 25.22 -15.86
N GLY A 185 -18.72 24.95 -15.88
CA GLY A 185 -19.66 25.47 -16.86
C GLY A 185 -19.43 24.94 -18.28
N THR A 186 -18.84 23.76 -18.44
CA THR A 186 -18.54 23.14 -19.75
C THR A 186 -19.22 21.79 -19.90
N THR A 187 -19.51 21.40 -21.14
CA THR A 187 -19.95 20.03 -21.46
C THR A 187 -19.61 19.73 -22.90
N THR A 188 -19.31 18.46 -23.17
CA THR A 188 -18.96 17.96 -24.50
C THR A 188 -19.95 16.85 -24.84
N GLY A 189 -20.80 17.09 -25.83
CA GLY A 189 -21.92 16.21 -26.16
C GLY A 189 -22.06 15.93 -27.63
N THR A 190 -22.71 14.81 -27.97
CA THR A 190 -22.89 14.38 -29.36
C THR A 190 -24.03 15.13 -30.05
N ASP A 191 -24.17 14.97 -31.37
CA ASP A 191 -25.26 15.54 -32.17
C ASP A 191 -26.38 14.54 -32.55
N SER A 192 -26.38 13.33 -31.93
CA SER A 192 -27.37 12.21 -31.95
C SER A 192 -27.03 10.95 -32.75
N ASN A 193 -25.77 10.74 -33.15
CA ASN A 193 -25.38 9.50 -33.81
C ASN A 193 -25.12 8.37 -32.79
N GLY A 194 -25.48 7.14 -33.17
CA GLY A 194 -24.94 5.96 -32.50
C GLY A 194 -23.49 5.76 -32.96
N GLU A 195 -22.68 5.10 -32.14
CA GLU A 195 -21.24 4.83 -32.33
C GLU A 195 -20.27 5.98 -32.00
N ASP A 196 -20.74 7.21 -31.72
CA ASP A 196 -19.87 8.26 -31.14
C ASP A 196 -19.31 7.76 -29.80
N SER A 197 -18.01 7.98 -29.56
CA SER A 197 -17.31 7.47 -28.38
C SER A 197 -16.29 8.44 -27.81
N TYR A 198 -15.87 8.17 -26.58
CA TYR A 198 -14.68 8.79 -25.99
C TYR A 198 -13.85 7.76 -25.23
N SER A 199 -12.54 7.98 -25.19
CA SER A 199 -11.57 7.09 -24.57
C SER A 199 -10.54 7.86 -23.74
N PHE A 200 -10.02 7.19 -22.71
CA PHE A 200 -8.94 7.67 -21.86
C PHE A 200 -8.34 6.50 -21.08
N LYS A 201 -7.30 6.78 -20.30
CA LYS A 201 -6.70 5.86 -19.34
C LYS A 201 -6.68 6.48 -17.96
N PHE A 202 -6.62 5.65 -16.92
CA PHE A 202 -6.36 6.14 -15.57
C PHE A 202 -5.60 5.09 -14.75
N ILE A 203 -4.86 5.53 -13.72
CA ILE A 203 -4.30 4.67 -12.68
C ILE A 203 -5.12 4.89 -11.41
N GLY A 204 -5.73 3.83 -10.87
CA GLY A 204 -6.59 3.94 -9.68
C GLY A 204 -7.37 2.65 -9.38
N THR A 205 -8.21 2.67 -8.35
CA THR A 205 -9.11 1.56 -7.95
C THR A 205 -10.59 1.82 -8.26
N LYS A 206 -10.94 3.05 -8.67
CA LYS A 206 -12.34 3.45 -8.86
C LYS A 206 -12.50 4.59 -9.87
N ILE A 207 -13.66 4.63 -10.51
CA ILE A 207 -14.02 5.65 -11.50
C ILE A 207 -15.51 6.02 -11.43
N ARG A 208 -15.82 7.29 -11.65
CA ARG A 208 -17.18 7.81 -11.88
C ARG A 208 -17.25 8.60 -13.18
N LEU A 209 -18.38 8.51 -13.86
CA LEU A 209 -18.72 9.36 -14.99
C LEU A 209 -19.88 10.29 -14.59
N VAL A 210 -19.70 11.58 -14.84
CA VAL A 210 -20.68 12.63 -14.58
C VAL A 210 -21.17 13.19 -15.92
N ASP A 211 -22.48 13.22 -16.13
CA ASP A 211 -23.15 13.74 -17.33
C ASP A 211 -24.50 14.39 -16.94
N ALA A 212 -25.32 14.81 -17.90
CA ALA A 212 -26.70 15.20 -17.69
C ALA A 212 -27.69 14.10 -18.07
N LEU A 213 -28.61 13.80 -17.16
CA LEU A 213 -29.81 13.04 -17.47
C LEU A 213 -30.82 13.92 -18.21
N ALA A 214 -31.38 13.45 -19.33
CA ALA A 214 -32.50 14.14 -19.99
C ALA A 214 -33.30 13.21 -20.92
N GLU A 215 -34.51 13.62 -21.30
CA GLU A 215 -35.43 12.76 -22.07
C GLU A 215 -34.85 12.41 -23.44
N ASN A 216 -34.04 13.29 -24.03
CA ASN A 216 -33.40 13.09 -25.33
C ASN A 216 -32.09 12.28 -25.27
N ARG A 217 -31.61 11.91 -24.09
CA ARG A 217 -30.34 11.18 -23.93
C ARG A 217 -30.47 9.69 -24.21
N SER A 218 -29.33 9.04 -24.44
CA SER A 218 -29.26 7.59 -24.66
C SER A 218 -29.57 6.81 -23.40
N SER A 219 -30.42 5.80 -23.51
CA SER A 219 -30.72 4.85 -22.42
C SER A 219 -29.78 3.64 -22.40
N SER A 220 -28.81 3.60 -23.32
CA SER A 220 -27.83 2.52 -23.40
C SER A 220 -26.51 3.07 -23.92
N VAL A 221 -25.58 3.25 -22.99
CA VAL A 221 -24.19 3.66 -23.23
C VAL A 221 -23.31 2.55 -22.66
N ARG A 222 -22.39 2.04 -23.46
CA ARG A 222 -21.45 1.00 -23.04
C ARG A 222 -20.22 1.66 -22.42
N VAL A 223 -19.74 1.10 -21.31
CA VAL A 223 -18.48 1.48 -20.66
C VAL A 223 -17.63 0.22 -20.63
N ILE A 224 -16.48 0.26 -21.28
CA ILE A 224 -15.57 -0.87 -21.40
C ILE A 224 -14.32 -0.52 -20.61
N ILE A 225 -14.08 -1.24 -19.51
CA ILE A 225 -12.89 -1.06 -18.65
C ILE A 225 -12.05 -2.31 -18.78
N ASP A 226 -10.82 -2.19 -19.30
CA ASP A 226 -9.91 -3.32 -19.56
C ASP A 226 -10.56 -4.46 -20.36
N GLY A 227 -11.39 -4.10 -21.34
CA GLY A 227 -12.13 -5.06 -22.17
C GLY A 227 -13.38 -5.65 -21.50
N VAL A 228 -13.65 -5.36 -20.22
CA VAL A 228 -14.88 -5.74 -19.53
C VAL A 228 -15.98 -4.72 -19.81
N GLU A 229 -17.05 -5.16 -20.48
CA GLU A 229 -18.16 -4.30 -20.89
C GLU A 229 -19.27 -4.23 -19.82
N GLU A 230 -19.62 -3.02 -19.42
CA GLU A 230 -20.80 -2.67 -18.64
C GLU A 230 -21.63 -1.61 -19.39
N SER A 231 -22.79 -1.22 -18.83
CA SER A 231 -23.61 -0.18 -19.45
C SER A 231 -24.34 0.68 -18.44
N TYR A 232 -24.61 1.93 -18.82
CA TYR A 232 -25.45 2.85 -18.09
C TYR A 232 -26.48 3.54 -18.99
N SER A 233 -27.42 4.26 -18.37
CA SER A 233 -28.43 5.06 -19.04
C SER A 233 -28.24 6.54 -18.68
N ALA A 234 -28.05 7.38 -19.69
CA ALA A 234 -28.11 8.84 -19.54
C ALA A 234 -29.55 9.37 -19.71
N TYR A 235 -30.54 8.51 -19.96
CA TYR A 235 -31.94 8.91 -20.08
C TYR A 235 -32.55 9.28 -18.71
N GLY A 236 -33.27 10.40 -18.66
CA GLY A 236 -34.10 10.80 -17.51
C GLY A 236 -35.35 11.57 -17.92
N PRO A 237 -36.45 11.54 -17.15
CA PRO A 237 -37.72 12.21 -17.49
C PRO A 237 -37.66 13.74 -17.42
N SER A 238 -36.58 14.32 -16.89
CA SER A 238 -36.35 15.76 -16.87
C SER A 238 -34.84 16.02 -16.94
N THR A 239 -34.45 17.23 -17.32
CA THR A 239 -33.03 17.59 -17.40
C THR A 239 -32.44 17.79 -16.00
N ALA A 240 -31.50 16.93 -15.61
CA ALA A 240 -30.62 17.10 -14.46
C ALA A 240 -29.18 17.17 -14.97
N ARG A 241 -28.42 18.18 -14.52
CA ARG A 241 -27.01 18.39 -14.92
C ARG A 241 -26.08 18.04 -13.77
N ALA A 242 -24.81 17.77 -14.09
CA ALA A 242 -23.81 17.31 -13.15
C ALA A 242 -24.32 16.11 -12.36
N THR A 243 -24.74 15.07 -13.05
CA THR A 243 -25.37 13.87 -12.48
C THR A 243 -24.41 12.69 -12.60
N LEU A 244 -24.21 11.96 -11.51
CA LEU A 244 -23.47 10.72 -11.50
C LEU A 244 -24.22 9.69 -12.34
N VAL A 245 -23.71 9.32 -13.52
CA VAL A 245 -24.39 8.40 -14.44
C VAL A 245 -23.80 7.00 -14.43
N TYR A 246 -22.58 6.84 -13.94
CA TYR A 246 -21.89 5.55 -13.82
C TYR A 246 -20.86 5.60 -12.70
N GLU A 247 -20.72 4.49 -11.96
CA GLU A 247 -19.68 4.31 -10.93
C GLU A 247 -19.16 2.87 -10.99
N LYS A 248 -17.83 2.73 -10.89
CA LYS A 248 -17.14 1.46 -10.69
C LYS A 248 -16.14 1.60 -9.56
N THR A 249 -16.14 0.65 -8.63
CA THR A 249 -15.21 0.57 -7.50
C THR A 249 -14.62 -0.84 -7.39
N GLY A 250 -13.57 -1.01 -6.58
CA GLY A 250 -12.96 -2.31 -6.32
C GLY A 250 -12.09 -2.83 -7.47
N LEU A 251 -11.58 -1.93 -8.31
CA LEU A 251 -10.55 -2.26 -9.29
C LEU A 251 -9.18 -2.38 -8.60
N GLU A 252 -8.26 -3.11 -9.22
CA GLU A 252 -6.86 -3.18 -8.78
C GLU A 252 -6.16 -1.84 -9.02
N PHE A 253 -5.27 -1.39 -8.14
CA PHE A 253 -4.53 -0.14 -8.37
C PHE A 253 -3.48 -0.31 -9.48
N LYS A 254 -3.89 -0.11 -10.73
CA LYS A 254 -3.02 -0.18 -11.93
C LYS A 254 -3.53 0.73 -13.04
N GLU A 255 -2.81 0.77 -14.17
CA GLU A 255 -3.31 1.42 -15.39
C GLU A 255 -4.52 0.66 -15.95
N HIS A 256 -5.62 1.38 -16.12
CA HIS A 256 -6.86 0.95 -16.72
C HIS A 256 -7.11 1.68 -18.04
N THR A 257 -7.65 0.95 -19.01
CA THR A 257 -8.15 1.49 -20.28
C THR A 257 -9.66 1.64 -20.22
N VAL A 258 -10.17 2.81 -20.63
CA VAL A 258 -11.61 3.08 -20.64
C VAL A 258 -12.07 3.53 -22.01
N GLU A 259 -13.10 2.87 -22.54
CA GLU A 259 -13.81 3.27 -23.75
C GLU A 259 -15.31 3.39 -23.45
N VAL A 260 -15.91 4.54 -23.78
CA VAL A 260 -17.34 4.79 -23.60
C VAL A 260 -17.99 5.00 -24.96
N ILE A 261 -18.97 4.16 -25.30
CA ILE A 261 -19.55 4.10 -26.64
C ILE A 261 -21.07 4.27 -26.58
N ASN A 262 -21.61 5.20 -27.38
CA ASN A 262 -23.04 5.34 -27.54
C ASN A 262 -23.64 4.21 -28.38
N SER A 263 -24.56 3.43 -27.81
CA SER A 263 -25.17 2.30 -28.52
C SER A 263 -26.46 2.65 -29.28
N LEU A 264 -26.95 3.89 -29.16
CA LEU A 264 -28.22 4.32 -29.74
C LEU A 264 -28.06 5.65 -30.50
N THR A 265 -28.93 5.90 -31.47
CA THR A 265 -29.05 7.21 -32.15
C THR A 265 -29.79 8.23 -31.27
N ARG A 266 -29.18 8.53 -30.12
CA ARG A 266 -29.63 9.51 -29.12
C ARG A 266 -28.40 10.26 -28.60
N PHE A 267 -28.62 11.34 -27.85
CA PHE A 267 -27.52 12.16 -27.36
C PHE A 267 -26.83 11.52 -26.16
N ILE A 268 -25.51 11.58 -26.10
CA ILE A 268 -24.74 11.43 -24.86
C ILE A 268 -23.92 12.70 -24.64
N ALA A 269 -23.49 12.96 -23.42
CA ALA A 269 -22.49 13.97 -23.16
C ALA A 269 -21.53 13.51 -22.06
N LEU A 270 -20.56 14.36 -21.77
CA LEU A 270 -19.71 14.26 -20.62
C LEU A 270 -19.65 15.64 -19.97
N ASP A 271 -19.64 15.63 -18.64
CA ASP A 271 -19.42 16.80 -17.79
C ASP A 271 -18.08 16.67 -17.06
N ALA A 272 -17.87 15.53 -16.39
CA ALA A 272 -16.64 15.29 -15.66
C ALA A 272 -16.41 13.79 -15.42
N ILE A 273 -15.19 13.46 -15.01
CA ILE A 273 -14.76 12.12 -14.61
C ILE A 273 -14.13 12.23 -13.22
N ASP A 274 -14.52 11.36 -12.29
CA ASP A 274 -13.80 11.23 -11.02
C ASP A 274 -13.01 9.93 -10.98
N ILE A 275 -11.79 9.97 -10.46
CA ILE A 275 -10.97 8.80 -10.11
C ILE A 275 -10.48 8.92 -8.67
N ASP A 276 -9.68 7.96 -8.18
CA ASP A 276 -9.02 8.05 -6.88
C ASP A 276 -8.28 9.37 -6.69
N GLU A 277 -8.32 9.90 -5.47
CA GLU A 277 -7.58 11.11 -5.09
C GLU A 277 -6.07 11.01 -5.40
N ASN A 278 -5.48 9.85 -5.12
CA ASN A 278 -4.07 9.53 -5.41
C ASN A 278 -3.86 8.88 -6.79
N GLY A 279 -4.90 8.83 -7.61
CA GLY A 279 -4.85 8.28 -8.96
C GLY A 279 -4.27 9.26 -9.96
N ARG A 280 -4.05 8.78 -11.19
CA ARG A 280 -3.53 9.59 -12.30
C ARG A 280 -4.38 9.41 -13.55
N PHE A 281 -4.77 10.51 -14.18
CA PHE A 281 -5.53 10.48 -15.44
C PHE A 281 -4.59 10.63 -16.64
N LEU A 282 -4.78 9.82 -17.67
CA LEU A 282 -3.80 9.60 -18.74
C LEU A 282 -4.45 9.63 -20.12
N HIS A 283 -3.76 10.23 -21.10
CA HIS A 283 -4.17 10.10 -22.51
C HIS A 283 -3.88 8.68 -23.02
N GLU A 284 -4.67 8.15 -23.95
CA GLU A 284 -4.49 6.78 -24.49
C GLU A 284 -3.10 6.51 -25.11
N SER A 285 -2.47 7.58 -25.61
CA SER A 285 -1.14 7.59 -26.22
C SER A 285 -0.07 8.23 -25.33
N GLU A 286 -0.37 8.47 -24.06
CA GLU A 286 0.61 8.97 -23.09
C GLU A 286 1.67 7.89 -22.80
N ALA A 287 2.92 8.31 -22.75
CA ALA A 287 4.09 7.57 -22.31
C ALA A 287 4.53 8.13 -20.96
N LEU A 288 4.89 7.26 -20.03
CA LEU A 288 5.35 7.65 -18.70
C LEU A 288 6.86 7.94 -18.68
N THR A 289 7.59 7.37 -19.64
CA THR A 289 9.05 7.53 -19.74
C THR A 289 9.49 7.87 -21.17
N PRO A 290 10.69 8.48 -21.34
CA PRO A 290 11.25 8.74 -22.66
C PRO A 290 11.44 7.50 -23.52
N ASP A 291 11.64 6.32 -22.92
CA ASP A 291 11.90 5.07 -23.63
C ASP A 291 10.65 4.54 -24.33
N GLU A 292 9.48 4.68 -23.70
CA GLU A 292 8.18 4.28 -24.26
C GLU A 292 7.74 5.11 -25.47
N LEU A 293 8.35 6.28 -25.68
CA LEU A 293 8.03 7.19 -26.78
C LEU A 293 8.32 6.54 -28.13
N THR A 294 7.32 6.59 -29.00
CA THR A 294 7.39 6.27 -30.43
C THR A 294 6.62 7.34 -31.19
N ILE A 295 6.85 7.50 -32.50
CA ILE A 295 6.16 8.51 -33.32
C ILE A 295 4.63 8.44 -33.12
N GLY A 296 4.05 9.54 -32.67
CA GLY A 296 2.63 9.76 -32.35
C GLY A 296 2.25 9.55 -30.88
N LYS A 297 3.12 8.94 -30.05
CA LYS A 297 2.95 8.97 -28.59
C LYS A 297 3.29 10.36 -28.06
N ARG A 298 2.74 10.66 -26.88
CA ARG A 298 2.98 11.91 -26.16
C ARG A 298 3.51 11.65 -24.77
N ILE A 299 4.28 12.58 -24.22
CA ILE A 299 4.74 12.55 -22.83
C ILE A 299 4.36 13.87 -22.18
N ARG A 300 3.86 13.81 -20.95
CA ARG A 300 3.52 15.01 -20.18
C ARG A 300 4.78 15.73 -19.73
N ALA A 301 4.74 17.04 -19.67
CA ALA A 301 5.79 17.86 -19.10
C ALA A 301 5.18 19.09 -18.45
N HIS A 302 5.87 19.64 -17.47
CA HIS A 302 5.48 20.87 -16.80
C HIS A 302 6.32 22.05 -17.31
N TYR A 303 5.70 23.22 -17.47
CA TYR A 303 6.40 24.46 -17.78
C TYR A 303 5.95 25.61 -16.88
N SER A 304 6.92 26.24 -16.22
CA SER A 304 6.68 27.39 -15.34
C SER A 304 7.54 28.58 -15.72
N ALA A 305 6.90 29.71 -16.02
CA ALA A 305 7.54 30.99 -16.33
C ALA A 305 6.90 32.12 -15.50
N PRO A 306 7.38 32.39 -14.27
CA PRO A 306 6.75 33.35 -13.37
C PRO A 306 6.86 34.81 -13.82
N THR A 307 7.72 35.10 -14.81
CA THR A 307 7.92 36.46 -15.35
C THR A 307 7.61 36.49 -16.84
N SER A 308 6.71 37.40 -17.23
CA SER A 308 6.31 37.56 -18.64
C SER A 308 7.49 37.91 -19.55
N GLY A 309 7.55 37.24 -20.70
CA GLY A 309 8.56 37.48 -21.73
C GLY A 309 9.94 36.94 -21.39
N GLN A 310 10.06 36.06 -20.38
CA GLN A 310 11.25 35.27 -20.07
C GLN A 310 10.99 33.80 -20.36
N VAL A 311 12.04 33.05 -20.72
CA VAL A 311 11.99 31.59 -20.83
C VAL A 311 11.86 30.99 -19.43
N GLY A 312 10.95 30.04 -19.29
CA GLY A 312 10.68 29.31 -18.06
C GLY A 312 11.52 28.04 -17.91
N ILE A 313 11.11 27.21 -16.96
CA ILE A 313 11.76 25.95 -16.62
C ILE A 313 10.87 24.80 -17.11
N PHE A 314 11.48 23.79 -17.72
CA PHE A 314 10.84 22.51 -18.04
C PHE A 314 11.15 21.51 -16.92
N SER A 315 10.15 20.79 -16.42
CA SER A 315 10.30 19.78 -15.36
C SER A 315 9.23 18.69 -15.49
N ASN A 316 9.27 17.70 -14.59
CA ASN A 316 8.24 16.65 -14.43
C ASN A 316 7.93 15.91 -15.75
N LEU A 317 8.96 15.62 -16.55
CA LEU A 317 8.77 14.92 -17.82
C LEU A 317 8.33 13.48 -17.55
N GLY A 318 7.10 13.14 -17.96
CA GLY A 318 6.48 11.85 -17.69
C GLY A 318 5.58 11.83 -16.45
N GLU A 319 5.47 12.94 -15.72
CA GLU A 319 4.69 13.04 -14.47
C GLU A 319 3.52 14.03 -14.59
N GLU A 320 2.51 13.85 -13.74
CA GLU A 320 1.38 14.79 -13.57
C GLU A 320 1.66 15.71 -12.38
N THR A 321 1.45 17.03 -12.55
CA THR A 321 1.63 18.00 -11.45
C THR A 321 0.32 18.56 -10.90
N TYR A 322 -0.82 18.09 -11.43
CA TYR A 322 -2.15 18.52 -11.01
C TYR A 322 -2.41 18.24 -9.53
N VAL A 323 -2.83 19.28 -8.81
CA VAL A 323 -3.33 19.20 -7.42
C VAL A 323 -4.57 20.08 -7.30
N ASP A 324 -5.75 19.50 -7.12
CA ASP A 324 -7.02 20.20 -6.85
C ASP A 324 -7.33 21.41 -7.77
N GLY A 325 -7.10 21.26 -9.08
CA GLY A 325 -7.34 22.33 -10.07
C GLY A 325 -6.21 23.37 -10.16
N ILE A 326 -5.11 23.18 -9.44
CA ILE A 326 -3.87 23.95 -9.51
C ILE A 326 -2.86 23.16 -10.37
N ASN A 327 -2.07 23.87 -11.17
CA ASN A 327 -1.09 23.30 -12.13
C ASN A 327 -1.72 22.37 -13.18
N ASP A 328 -3.01 22.57 -13.50
CA ASP A 328 -3.65 21.92 -14.64
C ASP A 328 -2.94 22.30 -15.96
N PHE A 329 -3.35 21.70 -17.05
CA PHE A 329 -2.79 21.97 -18.36
C PHE A 329 -2.79 23.47 -18.69
N ILE A 330 -1.65 23.98 -19.18
CA ILE A 330 -1.54 25.33 -19.73
C ILE A 330 -2.66 25.51 -20.74
N PRO A 331 -3.52 26.53 -20.62
CA PRO A 331 -4.68 26.65 -21.50
C PRO A 331 -4.25 26.77 -22.96
N PRO A 332 -5.04 26.29 -23.94
CA PRO A 332 -4.68 26.38 -25.36
C PRO A 332 -4.32 27.80 -25.82
N GLU A 333 -4.99 28.83 -25.31
CA GLU A 333 -4.68 30.25 -25.58
C GLU A 333 -3.35 30.72 -24.99
N SER A 334 -2.70 29.87 -24.20
CA SER A 334 -1.47 30.12 -23.47
C SER A 334 -1.62 31.20 -22.39
N SER A 335 -0.51 31.57 -21.75
CA SER A 335 -0.44 32.63 -20.75
C SER A 335 0.84 33.45 -20.92
N THR A 336 0.84 34.69 -20.39
CA THR A 336 2.09 35.47 -20.24
C THR A 336 3.03 34.89 -19.20
N THR A 337 2.46 34.24 -18.17
CA THR A 337 3.16 33.65 -17.02
C THR A 337 2.58 32.26 -16.76
N PRO A 338 2.81 31.31 -17.67
CA PRO A 338 2.31 29.94 -17.54
C PRO A 338 2.91 29.24 -16.34
N ASP A 339 2.11 28.36 -15.73
CA ASP A 339 2.48 27.45 -14.65
C ASP A 339 1.51 26.26 -14.76
N GLY A 340 1.94 25.18 -15.41
CA GLY A 340 1.05 24.06 -15.71
C GLY A 340 1.63 23.03 -16.66
N ASP A 341 0.87 21.95 -16.85
CA ASP A 341 1.26 20.82 -17.68
C ASP A 341 0.97 21.06 -19.18
N PHE A 342 1.65 20.31 -20.04
CA PHE A 342 1.36 20.22 -21.48
C PHE A 342 1.90 18.89 -22.01
N TYR A 343 1.58 18.57 -23.27
CA TYR A 343 2.13 17.38 -23.91
C TYR A 343 3.23 17.73 -24.89
N TYR A 344 4.32 16.98 -24.85
CA TYR A 344 5.24 16.82 -25.97
C TYR A 344 4.84 15.60 -26.79
N ILE A 345 4.62 15.77 -28.09
CA ILE A 345 4.23 14.69 -29.01
C ILE A 345 5.44 14.30 -29.84
N CYS A 346 5.83 13.02 -29.83
CA CYS A 346 6.93 12.52 -30.66
C CYS A 346 6.50 12.52 -32.13
N VAL A 347 7.19 13.29 -32.97
CA VAL A 347 6.85 13.46 -34.40
C VAL A 347 7.85 12.84 -35.35
N ASP A 348 9.08 12.60 -34.89
CA ASP A 348 10.14 12.01 -35.71
C ASP A 348 11.23 11.37 -34.86
N GLU A 349 12.02 10.52 -35.50
CA GLU A 349 13.28 9.99 -34.96
C GLU A 349 14.38 10.21 -35.99
N TYR A 350 15.34 11.08 -35.66
CA TYR A 350 16.37 11.49 -36.60
C TYR A 350 17.74 11.54 -35.92
N ASN A 351 18.74 10.90 -36.55
CA ASN A 351 20.11 10.80 -36.04
C ASN A 351 20.20 10.31 -34.58
N GLY A 352 19.38 9.33 -34.19
CA GLY A 352 19.37 8.79 -32.83
C GLY A 352 18.66 9.66 -31.79
N LYS A 353 18.00 10.74 -32.22
CA LYS A 353 17.20 11.60 -31.35
C LYS A 353 15.71 11.45 -31.63
N LYS A 354 14.91 11.37 -30.57
CA LYS A 354 13.46 11.55 -30.66
C LYS A 354 13.18 13.05 -30.75
N ILE A 355 12.37 13.46 -31.72
CA ILE A 355 11.95 14.85 -31.92
C ILE A 355 10.52 14.98 -31.46
N LEU A 356 10.28 15.81 -30.45
CA LEU A 356 8.96 16.04 -29.90
C LEU A 356 8.54 17.49 -30.06
N VAL A 357 7.27 17.73 -30.35
CA VAL A 357 6.70 19.07 -30.50
C VAL A 357 5.64 19.27 -29.45
N ALA A 358 5.65 20.41 -28.75
CA ALA A 358 4.59 20.73 -27.81
C ALA A 358 3.22 20.78 -28.52
N ASP A 359 2.22 20.20 -27.89
CA ASP A 359 0.84 20.10 -28.36
C ASP A 359 0.15 21.47 -28.42
N ARG A 360 0.70 22.49 -27.77
CA ARG A 360 0.19 23.88 -27.75
C ARG A 360 1.30 24.93 -27.71
N ASN A 361 0.90 26.19 -27.84
CA ASN A 361 1.76 27.29 -27.44
C ASN A 361 1.81 27.36 -25.90
N ILE A 362 2.99 27.19 -25.31
CA ILE A 362 3.13 27.12 -23.85
C ILE A 362 3.29 28.50 -23.21
N GLN A 363 3.77 29.51 -23.96
CA GLN A 363 3.86 30.88 -23.48
C GLN A 363 3.63 31.90 -24.59
N HIS A 364 2.80 32.92 -24.35
CA HIS A 364 2.66 34.07 -25.24
C HIS A 364 3.32 35.34 -24.66
N SER A 365 3.38 36.41 -25.45
CA SER A 365 4.06 37.66 -25.08
C SER A 365 5.56 37.50 -24.81
N ILE A 366 6.20 36.55 -25.50
CA ILE A 366 7.64 36.37 -25.54
C ILE A 366 8.16 36.69 -26.94
N SER A 367 9.26 37.45 -27.02
CA SER A 367 9.85 37.85 -28.29
C SER A 367 10.78 36.78 -28.83
N TRP A 368 10.95 36.73 -30.16
CA TRP A 368 11.95 35.86 -30.77
C TRP A 368 13.36 36.24 -30.32
N ASP A 369 13.64 37.53 -30.13
CA ASP A 369 14.93 38.02 -29.62
C ASP A 369 15.24 37.48 -28.22
N THR A 370 14.24 37.36 -27.33
CA THR A 370 14.40 36.73 -26.00
C THR A 370 14.70 35.25 -26.14
N LEU A 371 13.95 34.51 -26.97
CA LEU A 371 14.24 33.09 -27.21
C LEU A 371 15.66 32.90 -27.78
N ASN A 372 16.08 33.81 -28.65
CA ASN A 372 17.40 33.78 -29.27
C ASN A 372 18.53 34.17 -28.32
N SER A 373 18.30 35.04 -27.32
CA SER A 373 19.33 35.32 -26.31
C SER A 373 19.68 34.09 -25.48
N GLU A 374 18.71 33.20 -25.29
CA GLU A 374 18.89 31.90 -24.63
C GLU A 374 19.43 30.81 -25.60
N GLY A 375 19.52 31.07 -26.91
CA GLY A 375 20.04 30.11 -27.90
C GLY A 375 19.02 29.12 -28.46
N ILE A 376 17.72 29.30 -28.19
CA ILE A 376 16.66 28.35 -28.55
C ILE A 376 16.45 28.19 -30.08
N PRO A 377 16.33 29.24 -30.91
CA PRO A 377 15.81 29.07 -32.27
C PRO A 377 16.66 28.24 -33.24
N ASN A 378 17.99 28.22 -33.10
CA ASN A 378 18.87 27.63 -34.14
C ASN A 378 19.40 26.26 -33.74
N THR A 379 20.53 26.22 -33.00
CA THR A 379 21.17 24.98 -32.55
C THR A 379 20.43 24.30 -31.40
N GLY A 380 19.46 25.00 -30.81
CA GLY A 380 18.80 24.61 -29.59
C GLY A 380 19.61 24.94 -28.33
N LEU A 381 18.89 25.10 -27.23
CA LEU A 381 19.43 25.25 -25.88
C LEU A 381 19.43 23.88 -25.20
N PRO A 382 20.59 23.33 -24.80
CA PRO A 382 20.63 22.19 -23.89
C PRO A 382 19.97 22.55 -22.56
N ILE A 383 19.06 21.68 -22.10
CA ILE A 383 18.35 21.87 -20.83
C ILE A 383 18.57 20.66 -19.92
N THR A 384 18.46 20.89 -18.61
CA THR A 384 18.44 19.83 -17.61
C THR A 384 17.01 19.62 -17.16
N ILE A 385 16.59 18.36 -17.14
CA ILE A 385 15.34 17.89 -16.55
C ILE A 385 15.77 17.04 -15.37
N GLU A 386 15.56 17.53 -14.15
CA GLU A 386 16.21 17.03 -12.93
C GLU A 386 15.82 15.57 -12.60
N GLU A 387 14.68 15.11 -13.11
CA GLU A 387 14.14 13.77 -12.93
C GLU A 387 14.94 12.69 -13.69
N TYR A 388 15.82 13.08 -14.62
CA TYR A 388 16.59 12.14 -15.46
C TYR A 388 18.11 12.31 -15.31
N ASP A 389 18.83 11.18 -15.31
CA ASP A 389 20.28 11.17 -15.24
C ASP A 389 20.89 11.76 -16.54
N PRO A 390 21.69 12.84 -16.45
CA PRO A 390 22.30 13.48 -17.62
C PRO A 390 23.38 12.61 -18.31
N SER A 391 23.75 11.47 -17.72
CA SER A 391 24.60 10.45 -18.37
C SER A 391 23.81 9.50 -19.27
N LEU A 392 22.49 9.38 -19.07
CA LEU A 392 21.60 8.51 -19.83
C LEU A 392 20.85 9.29 -20.92
N TYR A 393 20.44 10.53 -20.63
CA TYR A 393 19.69 11.37 -21.56
C TYR A 393 20.31 12.75 -21.74
N SER A 394 20.24 13.25 -22.97
CA SER A 394 20.48 14.66 -23.29
C SER A 394 19.21 15.28 -23.85
N PHE A 395 18.84 16.44 -23.31
CA PHE A 395 17.66 17.19 -23.70
C PHE A 395 18.05 18.52 -24.33
N THR A 396 17.48 18.84 -25.48
CA THR A 396 17.69 20.13 -26.16
C THR A 396 16.36 20.73 -26.57
N THR A 397 16.09 21.98 -26.17
CA THR A 397 14.90 22.71 -26.61
C THR A 397 15.20 23.67 -27.76
N ARG A 398 14.34 23.72 -28.77
CA ARG A 398 14.48 24.63 -29.92
C ARG A 398 13.13 25.06 -30.51
N LEU A 399 13.17 25.84 -31.60
CA LEU A 399 11.98 26.15 -32.41
C LEU A 399 11.90 25.26 -33.65
N LEU A 400 10.67 25.05 -34.13
CA LEU A 400 10.38 24.51 -35.45
C LEU A 400 10.92 25.44 -36.55
N THR A 401 11.30 24.87 -37.69
CA THR A 401 11.40 25.63 -38.95
C THR A 401 10.00 25.90 -39.54
N GLY A 402 9.81 27.07 -40.15
CA GLY A 402 8.53 27.52 -40.70
C GLY A 402 8.57 27.94 -42.16
N GLY A 403 9.67 27.68 -42.88
CA GLY A 403 9.89 28.07 -44.27
C GLY A 403 10.26 29.55 -44.43
N ILE A 404 10.81 29.93 -45.58
CA ILE A 404 11.25 31.31 -45.88
C ILE A 404 10.23 32.13 -46.71
N SER A 405 9.11 31.51 -47.08
CA SER A 405 7.99 32.11 -47.82
C SER A 405 6.74 31.25 -47.66
N SER A 406 5.55 31.76 -48.00
CA SER A 406 4.30 30.97 -47.94
C SER A 406 4.26 29.80 -48.93
N SER A 407 5.09 29.81 -49.97
CA SER A 407 5.24 28.72 -50.94
C SER A 407 6.29 27.68 -50.53
N ASP A 408 7.09 27.97 -49.51
CA ASP A 408 8.09 27.06 -49.00
C ASP A 408 7.43 26.07 -48.04
N LYS A 409 7.35 24.81 -48.46
CA LYS A 409 6.74 23.70 -47.72
C LYS A 409 7.76 22.68 -47.23
N ASP A 410 9.05 22.89 -47.51
CA ASP A 410 10.14 22.03 -47.03
C ASP A 410 10.62 22.53 -45.67
N ASN A 411 9.75 22.39 -44.66
CA ASN A 411 10.00 22.80 -43.29
C ASN A 411 9.24 21.94 -42.29
N GLU A 412 9.66 21.99 -41.03
CA GLU A 412 9.14 21.13 -39.96
C GLU A 412 7.69 21.44 -39.58
N TRP A 413 7.24 22.70 -39.66
CA TRP A 413 5.84 23.02 -39.42
C TRP A 413 4.92 22.32 -40.42
N ASP A 414 5.23 22.42 -41.73
CA ASP A 414 4.44 21.73 -42.75
C ASP A 414 4.57 20.20 -42.59
N LYS A 415 5.78 19.68 -42.34
CA LYS A 415 6.02 18.23 -42.16
C LYS A 415 5.29 17.61 -40.96
N TYR A 416 5.37 18.24 -39.77
CA TYR A 416 4.92 17.61 -38.53
C TYR A 416 3.51 18.03 -38.10
N ILE A 417 3.13 19.29 -38.34
CA ILE A 417 1.83 19.82 -37.89
C ILE A 417 0.81 19.79 -39.02
N VAL A 418 1.16 20.28 -40.23
CA VAL A 418 0.19 20.33 -41.35
C VAL A 418 -0.05 18.95 -41.95
N GLU A 419 1.01 18.17 -42.20
CA GLU A 419 0.93 16.89 -42.93
C GLU A 419 1.12 15.66 -42.03
N GLY A 420 1.64 15.83 -40.82
CA GLY A 420 1.99 14.73 -39.92
C GLY A 420 0.77 14.01 -39.34
N THR A 421 0.81 12.68 -39.28
CA THR A 421 -0.29 11.83 -38.78
C THR A 421 0.07 11.00 -37.54
N GLY A 422 1.29 11.13 -37.03
CA GLY A 422 1.75 10.37 -35.85
C GLY A 422 1.60 8.86 -36.02
N ASN A 423 1.96 8.33 -37.20
CA ASN A 423 1.72 6.93 -37.59
C ASN A 423 0.24 6.52 -37.58
N GLY A 424 -0.66 7.45 -37.94
CA GLY A 424 -2.10 7.20 -37.99
C GLY A 424 -2.82 7.36 -36.65
N ARG A 425 -2.13 7.81 -35.59
CA ARG A 425 -2.74 8.10 -34.28
C ARG A 425 -3.60 9.36 -34.28
N TYR A 426 -3.38 10.27 -35.23
CA TYR A 426 -4.19 11.48 -35.41
C TYR A 426 -4.24 11.91 -36.88
N VAL A 427 -5.18 12.79 -37.20
CA VAL A 427 -5.36 13.32 -38.56
C VAL A 427 -4.34 14.44 -38.83
N ALA A 428 -3.92 14.58 -40.09
CA ALA A 428 -3.03 15.66 -40.50
C ALA A 428 -3.68 17.03 -40.23
N GLY A 429 -2.96 17.93 -39.54
CA GLY A 429 -3.48 19.24 -39.15
C GLY A 429 -4.54 19.23 -38.06
N ASP A 430 -4.68 18.13 -37.30
CA ASP A 430 -5.69 17.99 -36.25
C ASP A 430 -5.48 19.04 -35.14
N ASP A 431 -6.50 19.87 -34.95
CA ASP A 431 -6.47 20.97 -34.02
C ASP A 431 -6.71 20.54 -32.57
N GLU A 432 -7.37 19.40 -32.35
CA GLU A 432 -7.52 18.81 -31.01
C GLU A 432 -6.19 18.23 -30.50
N VAL A 433 -5.24 18.00 -31.39
CA VAL A 433 -3.88 17.57 -31.06
C VAL A 433 -2.94 18.76 -30.93
N TRP A 434 -2.99 19.68 -31.89
CA TRP A 434 -1.97 20.71 -32.04
C TRP A 434 -2.40 22.09 -31.56
N HIS A 435 -3.67 22.33 -31.22
CA HIS A 435 -4.17 23.60 -30.70
C HIS A 435 -3.61 24.81 -31.47
N TRP A 436 -3.64 24.73 -32.80
CA TRP A 436 -3.12 25.78 -33.69
C TRP A 436 -4.21 26.80 -34.05
N ASP A 437 -5.48 26.40 -33.86
CA ASP A 437 -6.71 27.15 -33.90
C ASP A 437 -7.48 26.90 -32.58
N ILE A 438 -8.19 27.92 -32.09
CA ILE A 438 -9.04 27.82 -30.88
C ILE A 438 -10.32 28.64 -31.14
N SER A 439 -10.79 28.68 -32.39
CA SER A 439 -11.90 29.53 -32.82
C SER A 439 -13.28 29.11 -32.27
N VAL A 440 -13.36 28.12 -31.38
CA VAL A 440 -14.57 27.72 -30.67
C VAL A 440 -14.93 28.71 -29.55
N GLY A 441 -15.75 29.71 -29.88
CA GLY A 441 -16.59 30.42 -28.88
C GLY A 441 -16.55 31.94 -28.90
N ASN A 442 -15.56 32.59 -29.54
CA ASN A 442 -15.57 34.04 -29.71
C ASN A 442 -14.84 34.47 -30.99
N GLN A 443 -15.58 34.92 -32.00
CA GLN A 443 -15.02 35.32 -33.30
C GLN A 443 -14.17 36.62 -33.28
N ASN A 444 -13.77 37.11 -32.10
CA ASN A 444 -13.09 38.40 -31.92
C ASN A 444 -11.88 38.39 -30.96
N THR A 445 -11.43 37.22 -30.48
CA THR A 445 -10.21 37.10 -29.66
C THR A 445 -8.99 36.82 -30.54
N TRP A 446 -7.88 37.52 -30.27
CA TRP A 446 -6.63 37.37 -31.02
C TRP A 446 -5.78 36.25 -30.43
N PHE A 447 -5.39 35.27 -31.26
CA PHE A 447 -4.73 34.03 -30.82
C PHE A 447 -3.22 34.00 -31.09
N PRO A 448 -2.43 33.34 -30.24
CA PRO A 448 -0.99 33.26 -30.38
C PRO A 448 -0.55 32.45 -31.60
N ARG A 449 0.26 33.08 -32.46
CA ARG A 449 0.97 32.39 -33.54
C ARG A 449 2.30 31.85 -33.03
N THR A 450 2.73 30.72 -33.56
CA THR A 450 3.98 30.07 -33.16
C THR A 450 5.19 30.75 -33.80
N TRP A 451 6.15 31.21 -33.00
CA TRP A 451 7.47 31.58 -33.50
C TRP A 451 8.20 30.40 -34.11
N THR A 452 8.80 30.61 -35.26
CA THR A 452 9.70 29.61 -35.89
C THR A 452 11.13 30.15 -35.93
N SER A 453 12.08 29.24 -36.17
CA SER A 453 13.49 29.59 -36.38
C SER A 453 13.75 30.32 -37.69
N SER A 454 12.78 30.32 -38.61
CA SER A 454 12.98 30.76 -39.98
C SER A 454 12.93 32.29 -40.13
N THR A 455 13.84 32.80 -40.97
CA THR A 455 13.86 34.19 -41.41
C THR A 455 13.25 34.29 -42.81
N PRO A 456 12.23 35.14 -43.03
CA PRO A 456 11.59 35.23 -44.33
C PRO A 456 12.52 35.88 -45.35
N SER A 457 12.46 35.41 -46.60
CA SER A 457 13.25 35.95 -47.71
C SER A 457 12.95 37.41 -48.04
N SER A 458 11.78 37.91 -47.62
CA SER A 458 11.32 39.27 -47.88
C SER A 458 11.86 40.33 -46.90
N ASN A 459 12.24 39.95 -45.67
CA ASN A 459 12.72 40.89 -44.66
C ASN A 459 13.57 40.22 -43.56
N ALA A 460 14.86 40.53 -43.51
CA ALA A 460 15.80 39.96 -42.53
C ALA A 460 15.56 40.39 -41.07
N GLN A 461 14.84 41.50 -40.83
CA GLN A 461 14.46 41.95 -39.48
C GLN A 461 13.25 41.19 -38.92
N HIS A 462 12.57 40.42 -39.77
CA HIS A 462 11.39 39.67 -39.36
C HIS A 462 11.73 38.21 -39.07
N ARG A 463 10.82 37.53 -38.37
CA ARG A 463 10.80 36.08 -38.17
C ARG A 463 9.46 35.52 -38.59
N VAL A 464 9.47 34.26 -39.00
CA VAL A 464 8.27 33.58 -39.49
C VAL A 464 7.43 33.08 -38.32
N LEU A 465 6.13 33.25 -38.48
CA LEU A 465 5.09 32.83 -37.56
C LEU A 465 4.14 31.89 -38.30
N ARG A 466 3.69 30.82 -37.63
CA ARG A 466 2.81 29.81 -38.22
C ARG A 466 1.60 29.51 -37.32
N GLY A 467 0.53 29.02 -37.96
CA GLY A 467 -0.77 28.70 -37.33
C GLY A 467 -1.59 29.95 -37.01
N GLN A 468 -2.85 29.98 -37.46
CA GLN A 468 -3.93 30.87 -36.99
C GLN A 468 -5.21 30.61 -37.79
N SER A 469 -6.37 30.60 -37.13
CA SER A 469 -7.67 30.79 -37.80
C SER A 469 -8.43 31.96 -37.17
N LEU A 470 -8.45 33.11 -37.85
CA LEU A 470 -9.42 34.15 -37.54
C LEU A 470 -10.24 34.43 -38.79
N SER A 471 -11.56 34.33 -38.68
CA SER A 471 -12.48 34.66 -39.76
C SER A 471 -12.25 36.12 -40.20
N GLY A 472 -11.84 36.31 -41.46
CA GLY A 472 -11.60 37.65 -42.04
C GLY A 472 -10.14 38.12 -42.09
N ILE A 473 -9.16 37.33 -41.60
CA ILE A 473 -7.73 37.55 -41.86
C ILE A 473 -7.25 36.52 -42.89
N SER A 474 -6.44 36.94 -43.87
CA SER A 474 -5.83 36.06 -44.88
C SER A 474 -4.30 36.22 -44.85
N PRO A 475 -3.53 35.12 -44.83
CA PRO A 475 -3.95 33.71 -44.90
C PRO A 475 -4.42 33.14 -43.53
N ALA A 476 -5.42 32.26 -43.50
CA ALA A 476 -5.89 31.57 -42.29
C ALA A 476 -5.84 30.05 -42.49
N GLY A 477 -5.62 29.29 -41.42
CA GLY A 477 -5.48 27.83 -41.41
C GLY A 477 -4.18 27.35 -40.74
N VAL A 478 -4.05 26.03 -40.62
CA VAL A 478 -2.88 25.37 -40.05
C VAL A 478 -1.60 25.71 -40.82
N ASP A 479 -1.71 25.93 -42.13
CA ASP A 479 -0.59 26.23 -43.01
C ASP A 479 -0.31 27.73 -43.16
N ALA A 480 -1.02 28.59 -42.42
CA ALA A 480 -0.90 30.04 -42.54
C ALA A 480 0.51 30.53 -42.25
N PHE A 481 0.98 31.47 -43.08
CA PHE A 481 2.33 32.03 -43.05
C PHE A 481 2.28 33.52 -42.72
N TYR A 482 2.95 33.91 -41.64
CA TYR A 482 3.06 35.29 -41.17
C TYR A 482 4.51 35.68 -40.91
N THR A 483 4.75 36.98 -40.82
CA THR A 483 6.06 37.51 -40.40
C THR A 483 5.85 38.68 -39.45
N ALA A 484 6.75 38.86 -38.50
CA ALA A 484 6.75 39.98 -37.56
C ALA A 484 8.19 40.35 -37.16
N LEU A 485 8.41 41.56 -36.64
CA LEU A 485 9.72 41.96 -36.13
C LEU A 485 10.16 41.02 -35.00
N SER A 486 11.44 40.64 -34.97
CA SER A 486 11.96 39.66 -34.01
C SER A 486 11.88 40.11 -32.54
N ASN A 487 11.83 41.43 -32.29
CA ASN A 487 11.69 42.02 -30.97
C ASN A 487 10.24 42.22 -30.50
N GLU A 488 9.23 41.86 -31.30
CA GLU A 488 7.83 41.96 -30.89
C GLU A 488 7.50 40.92 -29.81
N ALA A 489 6.99 41.39 -28.66
CA ALA A 489 6.36 40.57 -27.63
C ALA A 489 4.90 41.02 -27.48
N SER A 490 3.95 40.16 -27.83
CA SER A 490 2.51 40.40 -27.67
C SER A 490 1.74 39.09 -27.53
N ASN A 491 0.46 39.17 -27.17
CA ASN A 491 -0.41 38.00 -27.01
C ASN A 491 -0.65 37.20 -28.30
N VAL A 492 -0.23 37.71 -29.46
CA VAL A 492 -0.32 37.04 -30.76
C VAL A 492 1.01 36.42 -31.22
N ARG A 493 1.98 36.34 -30.30
CA ARG A 493 3.33 35.82 -30.52
C ARG A 493 3.65 34.86 -29.38
N ALA A 494 3.93 33.60 -29.70
CA ALA A 494 4.11 32.59 -28.70
C ALA A 494 5.19 31.58 -29.00
N PHE A 495 5.58 30.91 -27.93
CA PHE A 495 6.57 29.86 -27.88
C PHE A 495 5.87 28.50 -27.86
N ARG A 496 6.15 27.70 -28.89
CA ARG A 496 5.88 26.26 -28.95
C ARG A 496 7.22 25.56 -29.09
N PRO A 497 7.77 24.96 -28.03
CA PRO A 497 9.06 24.31 -28.08
C PRO A 497 9.01 23.01 -28.87
N VAL A 498 10.17 22.70 -29.45
CA VAL A 498 10.57 21.35 -29.84
C VAL A 498 11.52 20.84 -28.76
N LEU A 499 11.34 19.61 -28.31
CA LEU A 499 12.27 18.90 -27.46
C LEU A 499 12.96 17.81 -28.28
N GLU A 500 14.29 17.82 -28.33
CA GLU A 500 15.08 16.71 -28.81
C GLU A 500 15.55 15.89 -27.60
N ILE A 501 15.29 14.59 -27.62
CA ILE A 501 15.76 13.64 -26.62
C ILE A 501 16.76 12.71 -27.30
N GLU A 502 18.00 12.71 -26.83
CA GLU A 502 19.03 11.77 -27.24
C GLU A 502 19.28 10.78 -26.10
N SER A 503 19.10 9.50 -26.39
CA SER A 503 19.56 8.43 -25.49
C SER A 503 21.07 8.32 -25.66
N LEU A 504 21.83 8.69 -24.63
CA LEU A 504 23.29 8.74 -24.66
C LEU A 504 23.94 7.35 -24.53
N THR A 505 23.13 6.35 -24.17
CA THR A 505 23.43 4.93 -24.24
C THR A 505 22.39 4.25 -25.12
N PRO A 506 22.74 3.29 -25.99
CA PRO A 506 21.74 2.43 -26.61
C PRO A 506 20.90 1.79 -25.50
N PRO A 507 19.56 1.74 -25.60
CA PRO A 507 18.79 0.89 -24.69
C PRO A 507 19.33 -0.51 -24.88
N SER A 508 19.77 -1.10 -23.78
CA SER A 508 20.32 -2.43 -23.80
C SER A 508 19.28 -3.39 -24.38
N ILE A 509 19.68 -4.24 -25.33
CA ILE A 509 18.85 -5.33 -25.81
C ILE A 509 18.43 -6.14 -24.58
N ASN A 510 17.15 -6.42 -24.43
CA ASN A 510 16.66 -7.34 -23.41
C ASN A 510 15.80 -8.38 -24.14
N LYS A 511 16.23 -9.64 -24.11
CA LYS A 511 15.56 -10.76 -24.79
C LYS A 511 15.33 -11.90 -23.81
N TYR A 512 14.14 -12.49 -23.89
CA TYR A 512 13.70 -13.50 -22.94
C TYR A 512 13.37 -14.83 -23.63
N LEU A 513 13.74 -15.94 -22.99
CA LEU A 513 13.39 -17.31 -23.37
C LEU A 513 13.16 -18.14 -22.10
N PHE A 514 12.54 -19.31 -22.21
CA PHE A 514 12.41 -20.25 -21.09
C PHE A 514 13.19 -21.53 -21.35
N GLU A 515 13.85 -22.09 -20.34
CA GLU A 515 14.32 -23.47 -20.33
C GLU A 515 13.40 -24.30 -19.44
N ASP A 516 12.80 -25.34 -20.01
CA ASP A 516 11.90 -26.25 -19.31
C ASP A 516 12.26 -27.69 -19.69
N ASN A 517 12.66 -28.48 -18.67
CA ASN A 517 13.07 -29.87 -18.82
C ASN A 517 14.17 -30.09 -19.90
N GLY A 518 15.14 -29.18 -19.98
CA GLY A 518 16.25 -29.23 -20.93
C GLY A 518 15.91 -28.76 -22.35
N GLU A 519 14.71 -28.22 -22.57
CA GLU A 519 14.29 -27.59 -23.82
C GLU A 519 14.17 -26.08 -23.66
N VAL A 520 14.74 -25.31 -24.59
CA VAL A 520 14.51 -23.87 -24.72
C VAL A 520 13.21 -23.65 -25.48
N LYS A 521 12.30 -22.89 -24.89
CA LYS A 521 10.95 -22.61 -25.36
C LYS A 521 10.74 -21.09 -25.48
N LYS A 522 9.84 -20.70 -26.39
CA LYS A 522 9.25 -19.36 -26.46
C LYS A 522 7.74 -19.46 -26.37
N TRP A 523 7.11 -18.42 -25.83
CA TRP A 523 5.67 -18.32 -25.75
C TRP A 523 5.07 -17.91 -27.09
N ASP A 524 3.96 -18.55 -27.47
CA ASP A 524 3.12 -18.16 -28.61
C ASP A 524 1.76 -17.70 -28.09
N SER A 525 1.64 -16.39 -27.87
CA SER A 525 0.46 -15.76 -27.28
C SER A 525 -0.79 -15.90 -28.14
N LEU A 526 -0.65 -16.02 -29.47
CA LEU A 526 -1.78 -16.21 -30.38
C LEU A 526 -2.48 -17.57 -30.18
N ASN A 527 -1.71 -18.58 -29.81
CA ASN A 527 -2.21 -19.95 -29.63
C ASN A 527 -2.23 -20.40 -28.17
N ASN A 528 -1.72 -19.56 -27.25
CA ASN A 528 -1.65 -19.80 -25.81
C ASN A 528 -0.88 -21.10 -25.46
N ILE A 529 0.27 -21.31 -26.14
CA ILE A 529 1.12 -22.51 -26.00
C ILE A 529 2.61 -22.17 -25.96
N TRP A 530 3.40 -23.04 -25.32
CA TRP A 530 4.86 -23.02 -25.43
C TRP A 530 5.35 -23.73 -26.69
N ILE A 531 6.21 -23.05 -27.44
CA ILE A 531 6.90 -23.62 -28.61
C ILE A 531 8.34 -23.94 -28.24
N THR A 532 8.71 -25.22 -28.30
CA THR A 532 10.13 -25.63 -28.21
C THR A 532 10.89 -25.15 -29.44
N ILE A 533 11.95 -24.36 -29.22
CA ILE A 533 12.78 -23.77 -30.29
C ILE A 533 14.17 -24.41 -30.39
N SER A 534 14.73 -24.93 -29.29
CA SER A 534 15.98 -25.70 -29.32
C SER A 534 16.19 -26.50 -28.03
N PRO A 535 17.10 -27.49 -27.97
CA PRO A 535 17.59 -28.03 -26.70
C PRO A 535 18.47 -27.00 -25.96
N ALA A 536 18.51 -27.04 -24.63
CA ALA A 536 19.39 -26.20 -23.82
C ALA A 536 20.89 -26.53 -24.06
N PRO A 537 21.81 -25.55 -23.95
CA PRO A 537 21.60 -24.15 -23.54
C PRO A 537 21.21 -23.23 -24.70
N ALA A 538 20.54 -22.12 -24.37
CA ALA A 538 20.30 -21.04 -25.34
C ALA A 538 21.61 -20.33 -25.74
N THR A 539 21.73 -19.93 -27.00
CA THR A 539 22.86 -19.14 -27.52
C THR A 539 22.45 -17.68 -27.72
N GLU A 540 23.40 -16.75 -27.72
CA GLU A 540 23.17 -15.34 -28.06
C GLU A 540 22.40 -15.19 -29.38
N GLN A 541 22.82 -15.92 -30.42
CA GLN A 541 22.13 -15.90 -31.71
C GLN A 541 20.66 -16.36 -31.59
N LEU A 542 20.36 -17.35 -30.74
CA LEU A 542 19.00 -17.81 -30.52
C LEU A 542 18.13 -16.74 -29.84
N PHE A 543 18.68 -15.99 -28.88
CA PHE A 543 17.99 -14.85 -28.27
C PHE A 543 17.69 -13.75 -29.30
N LEU A 544 18.67 -13.42 -30.13
CA LEU A 544 18.51 -12.37 -31.15
C LEU A 544 17.50 -12.77 -32.23
N GLU A 545 17.42 -14.06 -32.58
CA GLU A 545 16.52 -14.54 -33.64
C GLU A 545 15.12 -14.94 -33.15
N GLN A 546 14.98 -15.42 -31.92
CA GLN A 546 13.75 -16.05 -31.41
C GLN A 546 13.34 -15.60 -30.00
N GLY A 547 14.13 -14.76 -29.34
CA GLY A 547 13.84 -14.25 -28.01
C GLY A 547 12.66 -13.29 -27.99
N MET A 548 11.86 -13.40 -26.94
CA MET A 548 10.70 -12.56 -26.67
C MET A 548 11.16 -11.19 -26.15
N ASP A 549 10.45 -10.14 -26.55
CA ASP A 549 10.72 -8.75 -26.14
C ASP A 549 9.99 -8.36 -24.84
N ASN A 550 8.89 -9.04 -24.53
CA ASN A 550 8.06 -8.82 -23.34
C ASN A 550 7.58 -10.17 -22.78
N LEU A 551 7.32 -10.21 -21.47
CA LEU A 551 6.77 -11.35 -20.73
C LEU A 551 5.28 -11.19 -20.37
N ASP A 552 4.72 -9.97 -20.47
CA ASP A 552 3.34 -9.66 -20.01
C ASP A 552 2.23 -10.47 -20.71
N GLU A 553 2.53 -11.06 -21.87
CA GLU A 553 1.58 -11.87 -22.63
C GLU A 553 1.48 -13.33 -22.12
N ILE A 554 2.28 -13.72 -21.13
CA ILE A 554 2.27 -15.05 -20.53
C ILE A 554 1.27 -15.05 -19.36
N THR A 555 0.18 -15.80 -19.48
CA THR A 555 -0.83 -15.91 -18.42
C THR A 555 -0.43 -16.96 -17.37
N ASP A 556 -1.12 -16.96 -16.23
CA ASP A 556 -0.97 -18.01 -15.21
C ASP A 556 -1.23 -19.41 -15.77
N GLU A 557 -2.26 -19.57 -16.61
CA GLU A 557 -2.51 -20.85 -17.28
C GLU A 557 -1.38 -21.22 -18.24
N GLY A 558 -0.72 -20.23 -18.86
CA GLY A 558 0.45 -20.44 -19.70
C GLY A 558 1.65 -20.94 -18.91
N LEU A 559 1.94 -20.36 -17.74
CA LEU A 559 3.00 -20.82 -16.85
C LEU A 559 2.74 -22.23 -16.32
N GLN A 560 1.47 -22.59 -16.03
CA GLN A 560 1.08 -23.93 -15.59
C GLN A 560 1.29 -25.03 -16.66
N GLN A 561 1.54 -24.68 -17.91
CA GLN A 561 1.86 -25.66 -18.97
C GLN A 561 3.32 -26.14 -18.93
N LEU A 562 4.21 -25.45 -18.22
CA LEU A 562 5.60 -25.87 -18.04
C LEU A 562 5.65 -27.14 -17.19
N VAL A 563 6.52 -28.08 -17.54
CA VAL A 563 6.51 -29.43 -16.93
C VAL A 563 7.64 -29.67 -15.94
N SER A 564 8.68 -28.84 -15.96
CA SER A 564 9.78 -28.88 -14.99
C SER A 564 9.31 -28.35 -13.63
N SER A 565 9.83 -28.93 -12.55
CA SER A 565 9.72 -28.36 -11.20
C SER A 565 10.69 -27.19 -10.97
N SER A 566 11.52 -26.86 -11.96
CA SER A 566 12.50 -25.77 -11.94
C SER A 566 12.69 -25.18 -13.35
N PRO A 567 11.65 -24.61 -13.97
CA PRO A 567 11.81 -23.91 -15.23
C PRO A 567 12.71 -22.68 -15.00
N LYS A 568 13.51 -22.31 -16.00
CA LYS A 568 14.39 -21.14 -15.94
C LYS A 568 13.91 -20.09 -16.93
N LEU A 569 13.71 -18.87 -16.48
CA LEU A 569 13.74 -17.73 -17.39
C LEU A 569 15.20 -17.46 -17.75
N LEU A 570 15.47 -17.41 -19.04
CA LEU A 570 16.74 -17.02 -19.58
C LEU A 570 16.62 -15.58 -20.09
N HIS A 571 17.60 -14.74 -19.75
CA HIS A 571 17.65 -13.33 -20.12
C HIS A 571 18.97 -13.04 -20.82
N TYR A 572 18.90 -12.35 -21.97
CA TYR A 572 20.06 -11.84 -22.67
C TYR A 572 20.01 -10.31 -22.69
N THR A 573 21.14 -9.70 -22.31
CA THR A 573 21.37 -8.27 -22.51
C THR A 573 22.77 -7.96 -23.02
N ASP A 574 22.88 -6.92 -23.84
CA ASP A 574 24.16 -6.35 -24.29
C ASP A 574 24.64 -5.20 -23.37
N ASP A 575 23.93 -4.95 -22.26
CA ASP A 575 24.38 -4.04 -21.20
C ASP A 575 25.59 -4.61 -20.46
N ALA A 576 26.79 -4.15 -20.81
CA ALA A 576 28.01 -4.58 -20.15
C ALA A 576 28.08 -4.19 -18.66
N SER A 577 27.20 -3.30 -18.17
CA SER A 577 27.13 -2.91 -16.76
C SER A 577 26.23 -3.83 -15.91
N LYS A 578 25.40 -4.67 -16.54
CA LYS A 578 24.50 -5.59 -15.83
C LYS A 578 25.22 -6.92 -15.57
N GLU A 579 25.83 -7.04 -14.41
CA GLU A 579 26.51 -8.28 -13.99
C GLU A 579 25.54 -9.32 -13.39
N SER A 580 24.30 -8.93 -13.07
CA SER A 580 23.25 -9.80 -12.53
C SER A 580 21.86 -9.33 -12.95
N SER A 581 20.94 -10.26 -13.21
CA SER A 581 19.51 -9.99 -13.38
C SER A 581 18.74 -10.48 -12.15
N THR A 582 17.83 -9.66 -11.63
CA THR A 582 16.92 -10.03 -10.54
C THR A 582 15.50 -10.09 -11.07
N MET A 583 14.81 -11.21 -10.86
CA MET A 583 13.39 -11.33 -11.13
C MET A 583 12.64 -11.30 -9.80
N SER A 584 11.63 -10.44 -9.70
CA SER A 584 10.67 -10.47 -8.59
C SER A 584 9.46 -11.28 -9.04
N ILE A 585 9.34 -12.51 -8.55
CA ILE A 585 8.16 -13.35 -8.76
C ILE A 585 7.30 -13.23 -7.50
N GLN A 586 6.06 -12.77 -7.66
CA GLN A 586 5.03 -12.91 -6.63
C GLN A 586 4.12 -14.06 -7.05
N ALA A 587 4.17 -15.16 -6.31
CA ALA A 587 3.33 -16.33 -6.53
C ALA A 587 2.92 -16.90 -5.18
N VAL A 588 1.67 -17.38 -5.08
CA VAL A 588 1.21 -18.11 -3.89
C VAL A 588 1.81 -19.53 -3.95
N PRO A 589 2.71 -19.92 -3.04
CA PRO A 589 3.31 -21.25 -3.06
C PRO A 589 2.23 -22.30 -2.78
N HIS A 590 2.17 -23.31 -3.64
CA HIS A 590 1.34 -24.49 -3.36
C HIS A 590 1.74 -25.12 -2.03
N GLY A 591 0.74 -25.68 -1.33
CA GLY A 591 1.01 -26.38 -0.09
C GLY A 591 2.12 -27.43 -0.24
N GLN A 592 3.10 -27.42 0.67
CA GLN A 592 4.29 -28.26 0.64
C GLN A 592 4.47 -28.97 1.96
N LEU A 593 5.02 -30.19 1.90
CA LEU A 593 5.43 -30.93 3.10
C LEU A 593 6.94 -30.81 3.27
N VAL A 594 7.35 -30.14 4.34
CA VAL A 594 8.73 -29.84 4.68
C VAL A 594 9.23 -30.84 5.71
N PHE A 595 10.38 -31.46 5.41
CA PHE A 595 11.08 -32.36 6.32
C PHE A 595 12.34 -31.67 6.86
N PRO A 596 12.71 -31.94 8.12
CA PRO A 596 13.91 -31.38 8.73
C PRO A 596 15.15 -32.14 8.26
N GLU A 597 16.29 -31.46 8.20
CA GLU A 597 17.55 -32.07 7.74
C GLU A 597 18.18 -33.03 8.77
N GLY A 598 17.74 -33.01 10.03
CA GLY A 598 18.31 -33.83 11.11
C GLY A 598 17.31 -34.23 12.21
N ASP A 599 17.73 -35.15 13.07
CA ASP A 599 16.99 -35.57 14.27
C ASP A 599 17.29 -34.66 15.46
N ILE A 600 16.30 -34.50 16.32
CA ILE A 600 16.43 -33.77 17.58
C ILE A 600 16.77 -34.78 18.67
N GLU A 601 17.90 -34.59 19.36
CA GLU A 601 18.31 -35.46 20.45
C GLU A 601 17.53 -35.12 21.74
N VAL A 602 16.88 -36.15 22.31
CA VAL A 602 16.06 -36.05 23.53
C VAL A 602 16.46 -37.07 24.59
N SER A 603 17.75 -37.45 24.61
CA SER A 603 18.32 -38.44 25.54
C SER A 603 18.14 -38.10 27.03
N GLY A 604 17.93 -36.82 27.37
CA GLY A 604 17.60 -36.33 28.72
C GLY A 604 16.12 -36.41 29.11
N GLY A 605 15.24 -36.87 28.21
CA GLY A 605 13.78 -36.81 28.37
C GLY A 605 13.21 -35.46 27.95
N VAL A 606 11.90 -35.44 27.70
CA VAL A 606 11.17 -34.24 27.22
C VAL A 606 10.13 -33.85 28.26
N GLU A 607 10.14 -32.60 28.71
CA GLU A 607 9.07 -32.06 29.57
C GLU A 607 7.91 -31.49 28.75
N ASN A 608 8.23 -30.71 27.71
CA ASN A 608 7.28 -30.17 26.75
C ASN A 608 7.96 -29.94 25.39
N ILE A 609 7.16 -29.77 24.35
CA ILE A 609 7.58 -29.41 23.00
C ILE A 609 6.80 -28.18 22.61
N ASN A 610 7.48 -27.07 22.32
CA ASN A 610 6.83 -25.83 21.87
C ASN A 610 7.25 -25.54 20.43
N ILE A 611 6.26 -25.35 19.56
CA ILE A 611 6.48 -24.83 18.21
C ILE A 611 6.22 -23.33 18.28
N ASN A 612 7.28 -22.53 18.27
CA ASN A 612 7.16 -21.08 18.14
C ASN A 612 7.11 -20.73 16.65
N ILE A 613 6.08 -19.99 16.29
CA ILE A 613 5.90 -19.45 14.95
C ILE A 613 6.02 -17.94 15.11
N GLU A 614 7.02 -17.32 14.49
CA GLU A 614 7.01 -15.87 14.33
C GLU A 614 5.94 -15.54 13.30
N PHE A 615 4.84 -14.98 13.80
CA PHE A 615 3.77 -14.46 13.01
C PHE A 615 3.90 -12.94 12.92
N GLU A 616 3.90 -12.41 11.70
CA GLU A 616 3.14 -11.20 11.38
C GLU A 616 1.91 -11.59 10.52
N PRO A 617 1.03 -12.51 10.99
CA PRO A 617 -0.40 -12.36 10.70
C PRO A 617 -1.32 -13.05 11.74
N TYR A 618 -1.66 -12.39 12.85
CA TYR A 618 -2.92 -12.72 13.55
C TYR A 618 -3.99 -11.75 13.12
N VAL A 619 -5.01 -12.24 12.42
CA VAL A 619 -6.27 -11.51 12.36
C VAL A 619 -7.00 -11.82 13.66
N PHE A 620 -6.98 -10.85 14.56
CA PHE A 620 -7.79 -10.89 15.78
C PHE A 620 -9.23 -10.56 15.42
N GLU A 621 -10.11 -11.55 15.47
CA GLU A 621 -11.55 -11.34 15.25
C GLU A 621 -12.17 -10.82 16.54
N GLY A 622 -12.83 -9.67 16.48
CA GLY A 622 -13.56 -9.09 17.61
C GLY A 622 -14.74 -9.99 18.00
N LEU A 623 -14.75 -10.45 19.25
CA LEU A 623 -15.77 -11.38 19.76
C LEU A 623 -17.06 -10.69 20.18
N ILE A 624 -16.99 -9.41 20.51
CA ILE A 624 -18.11 -8.62 21.02
C ILE A 624 -18.39 -7.52 19.99
N PRO A 625 -19.54 -7.55 19.30
CA PRO A 625 -19.94 -6.47 18.41
C PRO A 625 -20.24 -5.22 19.25
N THR A 626 -20.30 -4.06 18.61
CA THR A 626 -20.72 -2.81 19.24
C THR A 626 -22.04 -3.01 19.98
N LEU A 627 -22.03 -2.80 21.30
CA LEU A 627 -23.18 -3.01 22.15
C LEU A 627 -23.93 -1.71 22.39
N ASN A 628 -25.25 -1.79 22.36
CA ASN A 628 -26.12 -0.68 22.72
C ASN A 628 -26.96 -0.91 24.00
N SER A 629 -26.69 -2.00 24.70
CA SER A 629 -27.29 -2.31 25.99
C SER A 629 -26.44 -3.35 26.70
N ASN A 630 -26.68 -3.58 28.00
CA ASN A 630 -25.97 -4.64 28.72
C ASN A 630 -26.35 -6.05 28.24
N GLN A 631 -27.33 -6.22 27.34
CA GLN A 631 -27.74 -7.52 26.81
C GLN A 631 -27.61 -7.56 25.28
N SER A 632 -27.22 -8.72 24.75
CA SER A 632 -27.11 -8.99 23.31
C SER A 632 -27.51 -10.44 23.00
N ASN A 633 -27.58 -10.77 21.72
CA ASN A 633 -27.83 -12.13 21.24
C ASN A 633 -26.63 -13.08 21.44
N ILE A 634 -25.44 -12.59 21.78
CA ILE A 634 -24.24 -13.40 22.02
C ILE A 634 -23.83 -13.46 23.49
N GLY A 635 -24.45 -12.65 24.35
CA GLY A 635 -24.05 -12.52 25.76
C GLY A 635 -24.56 -11.26 26.46
N GLU A 636 -24.09 -11.02 27.67
CA GLU A 636 -24.41 -9.84 28.47
C GLU A 636 -23.20 -9.21 29.15
N VAL A 637 -23.20 -7.89 29.29
CA VAL A 637 -22.17 -7.14 30.00
C VAL A 637 -22.30 -7.39 31.50
N ILE A 638 -21.18 -7.74 32.14
CA ILE A 638 -21.09 -7.98 33.58
C ILE A 638 -20.23 -6.90 34.22
N TYR A 639 -20.67 -6.36 35.36
CA TYR A 639 -19.91 -5.35 36.11
C TYR A 639 -20.29 -5.36 37.58
N ASN A 640 -19.48 -4.76 38.45
CA ASN A 640 -19.74 -4.74 39.89
C ASN A 640 -20.68 -3.61 40.33
N HIS A 641 -20.57 -2.45 39.68
CA HIS A 641 -21.33 -1.26 40.03
C HIS A 641 -21.41 -0.32 38.84
N GLU A 642 -22.43 0.54 38.83
CA GLU A 642 -22.61 1.60 37.84
C GLU A 642 -22.82 2.91 38.59
N TYR A 643 -21.94 3.91 38.40
CA TYR A 643 -21.98 5.16 39.15
C TYR A 643 -23.31 5.92 38.98
N SER A 644 -23.78 6.00 37.73
CA SER A 644 -25.03 6.64 37.35
C SER A 644 -25.47 6.13 35.98
N SER A 645 -26.68 6.51 35.56
CA SER A 645 -27.23 6.11 34.26
C SER A 645 -26.43 6.58 33.04
N GLY A 646 -25.47 7.51 33.20
CA GLY A 646 -24.56 7.97 32.15
C GLY A 646 -23.21 7.23 32.11
N TYR A 647 -23.05 6.17 32.91
CA TYR A 647 -21.81 5.38 33.01
C TYR A 647 -22.10 3.88 32.95
N ARG A 648 -23.02 3.48 32.09
CA ARG A 648 -23.57 2.12 31.97
C ARG A 648 -22.48 1.15 31.53
N GLY A 649 -22.62 -0.13 31.92
CA GLY A 649 -21.64 -1.17 31.58
C GLY A 649 -21.38 -1.27 30.07
N TRP A 650 -22.42 -1.28 29.25
CA TRP A 650 -22.29 -1.41 27.80
C TRP A 650 -21.52 -0.28 27.12
N MET A 651 -21.35 0.89 27.78
CA MET A 651 -20.55 2.02 27.28
C MET A 651 -19.03 1.78 27.35
N ALA A 652 -18.60 0.58 27.75
CA ALA A 652 -17.24 0.13 27.53
C ALA A 652 -17.17 -0.82 26.32
N PHE A 653 -18.22 -1.00 25.53
CA PHE A 653 -18.27 -1.92 24.40
C PHE A 653 -19.04 -1.31 23.22
N ASP A 654 -19.20 0.02 23.19
CA ASP A 654 -20.04 0.75 22.24
C ASP A 654 -19.22 1.40 21.11
N ASP A 655 -17.94 1.04 21.02
CA ASP A 655 -16.97 1.58 20.08
C ASP A 655 -16.79 3.10 20.23
N ASN A 656 -17.25 3.71 21.33
CA ASN A 656 -17.24 5.16 21.50
C ASN A 656 -16.19 5.61 22.52
N ASP A 657 -15.08 6.13 22.02
CA ASP A 657 -14.00 6.63 22.86
C ASP A 657 -14.44 7.71 23.88
N ASN A 658 -15.54 8.42 23.63
CA ASN A 658 -16.02 9.52 24.47
C ASN A 658 -17.03 9.11 25.56
N THR A 659 -17.59 7.90 25.49
CA THR A 659 -18.40 7.33 26.55
C THR A 659 -17.52 6.47 27.46
N ARG A 660 -18.07 6.02 28.60
CA ARG A 660 -17.39 5.07 29.47
C ARG A 660 -18.34 4.41 30.44
N TRP A 661 -18.04 3.17 30.77
CA TRP A 661 -18.45 2.65 32.06
C TRP A 661 -17.65 3.30 33.19
N ALA A 662 -18.32 3.61 34.30
CA ALA A 662 -17.67 4.04 35.53
C ALA A 662 -18.27 3.29 36.72
N GLY A 663 -17.39 2.68 37.52
CA GLY A 663 -17.74 2.00 38.74
C GLY A 663 -18.15 2.95 39.86
N SER A 664 -18.30 2.44 41.08
CA SER A 664 -18.58 3.30 42.25
C SER A 664 -17.41 4.26 42.55
N THR A 665 -17.56 5.17 43.51
CA THR A 665 -16.44 5.98 44.02
C THR A 665 -15.34 5.15 44.71
N ASN A 666 -15.54 3.84 44.89
CA ASN A 666 -14.50 2.91 45.32
C ASN A 666 -13.53 2.66 44.15
N PRO A 667 -12.21 2.83 44.30
CA PRO A 667 -11.23 2.59 43.24
C PRO A 667 -11.15 1.13 42.77
N ILE A 668 -11.88 0.21 43.41
CA ILE A 668 -11.99 -1.19 43.01
C ILE A 668 -13.29 -1.43 42.24
N GLY A 669 -13.19 -2.10 41.09
CA GLY A 669 -14.37 -2.56 40.36
C GLY A 669 -14.05 -3.55 39.26
N TYR A 670 -15.07 -4.05 38.59
CA TYR A 670 -14.87 -4.88 37.41
C TYR A 670 -15.91 -4.59 36.35
N ILE A 671 -15.50 -4.80 35.11
CA ILE A 671 -16.36 -4.82 33.94
C ILE A 671 -15.90 -5.92 32.98
N GLY A 672 -16.83 -6.52 32.26
CA GLY A 672 -16.56 -7.65 31.40
C GLY A 672 -17.79 -8.09 30.62
N PHE A 673 -17.71 -9.27 30.03
CA PHE A 673 -18.76 -9.85 29.22
C PHE A 673 -18.97 -11.33 29.57
N ARG A 674 -20.24 -11.74 29.61
CA ARG A 674 -20.66 -13.15 29.70
C ARG A 674 -21.21 -13.60 28.36
N PHE A 675 -20.47 -14.43 27.65
CA PHE A 675 -20.92 -15.07 26.42
C PHE A 675 -21.96 -16.17 26.70
N ILE A 676 -22.92 -16.33 25.79
CA ILE A 676 -23.88 -17.45 25.83
C ILE A 676 -23.17 -18.77 25.52
N GLU A 677 -22.32 -18.77 24.49
CA GLU A 677 -21.43 -19.88 24.14
C GLU A 677 -20.00 -19.53 24.58
N PRO A 678 -19.33 -20.36 25.42
CA PRO A 678 -17.96 -20.09 25.86
C PRO A 678 -17.02 -19.78 24.69
N GLN A 679 -16.25 -18.69 24.82
CA GLN A 679 -15.29 -18.25 23.80
C GLN A 679 -13.86 -18.36 24.33
N VAL A 680 -12.89 -18.52 23.44
CA VAL A 680 -11.46 -18.33 23.76
C VAL A 680 -11.10 -16.89 23.45
N VAL A 681 -10.79 -16.09 24.47
CA VAL A 681 -10.26 -14.72 24.30
C VAL A 681 -8.74 -14.79 24.39
N SER A 682 -8.05 -14.35 23.34
CA SER A 682 -6.57 -14.38 23.24
C SER A 682 -5.96 -12.97 23.18
N LYS A 683 -6.78 -11.93 23.10
CA LYS A 683 -6.36 -10.53 23.19
C LYS A 683 -7.48 -9.71 23.78
N TYR A 684 -7.13 -8.75 24.62
CA TYR A 684 -8.05 -7.71 25.04
C TYR A 684 -7.40 -6.33 24.90
N TYR A 685 -8.26 -5.35 24.67
CA TYR A 685 -7.90 -3.95 24.48
C TYR A 685 -8.83 -3.14 25.36
N PHE A 686 -8.35 -2.07 25.99
CA PHE A 686 -9.24 -1.15 26.67
C PHE A 686 -8.75 0.30 26.64
N LYS A 687 -9.69 1.24 26.61
CA LYS A 687 -9.46 2.67 26.80
C LYS A 687 -9.95 3.14 28.16
N ALA A 688 -9.28 4.13 28.73
CA ALA A 688 -9.68 4.83 29.95
C ALA A 688 -9.38 6.33 29.84
N LEU A 689 -10.41 7.13 29.50
CA LEU A 689 -10.28 8.59 29.40
C LEU A 689 -10.00 9.29 30.74
N ALA A 690 -10.46 8.73 31.86
CA ALA A 690 -10.14 9.20 33.20
C ALA A 690 -10.14 8.03 34.18
N GLN A 691 -9.83 8.29 35.46
CA GLN A 691 -9.96 7.24 36.49
C GLN A 691 -9.25 5.95 36.09
N LYS A 692 -8.05 6.13 35.50
CA LYS A 692 -7.37 5.10 34.73
C LYS A 692 -6.94 3.96 35.65
N PRO A 693 -7.13 2.70 35.24
CA PRO A 693 -6.69 1.54 36.01
C PRO A 693 -5.19 1.62 36.32
N TYR A 694 -4.83 1.40 37.59
CA TYR A 694 -3.44 1.36 38.07
C TYR A 694 -3.00 -0.07 38.41
N ASN A 695 -3.89 -0.85 39.04
CA ASN A 695 -3.69 -2.28 39.25
C ASN A 695 -4.94 -3.01 38.72
N TYR A 696 -4.79 -4.02 37.89
CA TYR A 696 -5.92 -4.77 37.34
C TYR A 696 -5.55 -6.19 36.93
N GLN A 697 -6.55 -7.05 36.87
CA GLN A 697 -6.46 -8.43 36.40
C GLN A 697 -7.47 -8.64 35.27
N PHE A 698 -7.08 -9.32 34.20
CA PHE A 698 -8.02 -9.86 33.22
C PHE A 698 -8.29 -11.32 33.60
N GLU A 699 -9.55 -11.67 33.81
CA GLU A 699 -9.95 -12.94 34.40
C GLU A 699 -11.02 -13.65 33.55
N GLY A 700 -10.97 -14.98 33.53
CA GLY A 700 -11.94 -15.86 32.87
C GLY A 700 -12.63 -16.81 33.88
N ARG A 701 -13.87 -17.22 33.60
CA ARG A 701 -14.52 -18.35 34.30
C ARG A 701 -15.65 -18.98 33.49
N ASN A 702 -16.01 -20.20 33.86
CA ASN A 702 -17.24 -20.86 33.42
C ASN A 702 -18.33 -20.79 34.50
N ASP A 703 -19.57 -21.11 34.14
CA ASP A 703 -20.69 -21.08 35.08
C ASP A 703 -20.45 -22.00 36.29
N ASN A 704 -20.61 -21.44 37.49
CA ASN A 704 -20.35 -22.10 38.78
C ASN A 704 -18.87 -22.45 39.09
N SER A 705 -17.89 -21.88 38.37
CA SER A 705 -16.46 -21.98 38.70
C SER A 705 -15.92 -20.71 39.39
N ASN A 706 -14.72 -20.81 39.96
CA ASN A 706 -13.97 -19.64 40.42
C ASN A 706 -13.42 -18.86 39.21
N TRP A 707 -13.12 -17.57 39.44
CA TRP A 707 -12.39 -16.75 38.47
C TRP A 707 -10.92 -17.17 38.43
N GLU A 708 -10.40 -17.30 37.22
CA GLU A 708 -9.01 -17.59 36.93
C GLU A 708 -8.35 -16.34 36.35
N ILE A 709 -7.16 -16.00 36.82
CA ILE A 709 -6.42 -14.82 36.36
C ILE A 709 -5.68 -15.21 35.07
N LEU A 710 -6.09 -14.62 33.96
CA LEU A 710 -5.48 -14.83 32.64
C LEU A 710 -4.35 -13.83 32.39
N HIS A 711 -4.44 -12.64 32.99
CA HIS A 711 -3.38 -11.62 32.92
C HIS A 711 -3.45 -10.69 34.15
N GLU A 712 -2.30 -10.25 34.70
CA GLU A 712 -2.23 -9.36 35.86
C GLU A 712 -1.25 -8.20 35.62
N VAL A 713 -1.70 -6.98 35.91
CA VAL A 713 -0.90 -5.76 35.83
C VAL A 713 -0.93 -5.02 37.17
N LYS A 714 0.25 -4.62 37.64
CA LYS A 714 0.45 -3.87 38.89
C LYS A 714 1.32 -2.65 38.63
N GLY A 715 0.84 -1.48 39.03
CA GLY A 715 1.61 -0.23 38.96
C GLY A 715 1.58 0.45 37.60
N GLU A 716 0.53 0.25 36.80
CA GLU A 716 0.42 0.80 35.45
C GLU A 716 0.53 2.32 35.46
N THR A 717 1.49 2.84 34.68
CA THR A 717 1.70 4.28 34.48
C THR A 717 1.13 4.70 33.14
N TRP A 718 0.49 5.86 33.10
CA TRP A 718 -0.12 6.41 31.90
C TRP A 718 0.56 7.71 31.52
N LEU A 719 0.94 7.88 30.25
CA LEU A 719 1.35 9.20 29.75
C LEU A 719 0.15 10.17 29.75
N SER A 720 0.43 11.47 29.70
CA SER A 720 -0.61 12.51 29.83
C SER A 720 -1.68 12.47 28.72
N ASP A 721 -1.30 11.97 27.55
CA ASP A 721 -2.09 11.85 26.32
C ASP A 721 -2.48 10.40 25.99
N GLU A 722 -1.85 9.40 26.60
CA GLU A 722 -2.16 7.97 26.40
C GLU A 722 -3.51 7.60 27.04
N ILE A 723 -4.44 7.05 26.28
CA ILE A 723 -5.79 6.72 26.76
C ILE A 723 -6.18 5.25 26.55
N ASP A 724 -5.36 4.45 25.87
CA ASP A 724 -5.60 3.03 25.59
C ASP A 724 -4.47 2.11 26.08
N LYS A 725 -4.81 0.83 26.26
CA LYS A 725 -3.89 -0.28 26.51
C LYS A 725 -4.34 -1.50 25.72
N THR A 726 -3.39 -2.21 25.12
CA THR A 726 -3.63 -3.48 24.41
C THR A 726 -2.78 -4.58 25.03
N HIS A 727 -3.38 -5.74 25.26
CA HIS A 727 -2.70 -6.91 25.82
C HIS A 727 -3.09 -8.18 25.07
N ILE A 728 -2.08 -8.88 24.53
CA ILE A 728 -2.24 -10.24 23.98
C ILE A 728 -2.00 -11.20 25.15
N ILE A 729 -2.89 -12.19 25.31
CA ILE A 729 -2.87 -13.13 26.43
C ILE A 729 -2.77 -14.57 25.91
N ASP A 730 -1.92 -15.38 26.53
CA ASP A 730 -1.78 -16.80 26.21
C ASP A 730 -2.88 -17.59 26.92
N ASN A 731 -4.08 -17.54 26.34
CA ASN A 731 -5.25 -18.26 26.82
C ASN A 731 -5.77 -19.20 25.73
N ASN A 732 -5.72 -20.50 26.01
CA ASN A 732 -6.20 -21.57 25.14
C ASN A 732 -7.52 -22.19 25.66
N GLU A 733 -8.01 -21.75 26.81
CA GLU A 733 -9.22 -22.26 27.44
C GLU A 733 -10.43 -21.37 27.10
N SER A 734 -11.58 -22.01 26.87
CA SER A 734 -12.83 -21.30 26.62
C SER A 734 -13.59 -21.01 27.91
N TYR A 735 -14.03 -19.77 28.08
CA TYR A 735 -14.77 -19.33 29.26
C TYR A 735 -16.08 -18.65 28.84
N SER A 736 -17.14 -18.89 29.60
CA SER A 736 -18.41 -18.17 29.41
C SER A 736 -18.38 -16.75 29.97
N HIS A 737 -17.47 -16.42 30.89
CA HIS A 737 -17.34 -15.07 31.44
C HIS A 737 -15.89 -14.58 31.37
N TYR A 738 -15.73 -13.33 30.96
CA TYR A 738 -14.47 -12.59 31.01
C TYR A 738 -14.66 -11.25 31.68
N ARG A 739 -13.69 -10.78 32.46
CA ARG A 739 -13.72 -9.43 33.05
C ARG A 739 -12.34 -8.81 33.22
N LEU A 740 -12.29 -7.49 33.09
CA LEU A 740 -11.25 -6.63 33.61
C LEU A 740 -11.59 -6.26 35.06
N HIS A 741 -10.90 -6.88 36.01
CA HIS A 741 -11.01 -6.66 37.44
C HIS A 741 -9.97 -5.62 37.89
N ILE A 742 -10.42 -4.39 38.07
CA ILE A 742 -9.61 -3.25 38.49
C ILE A 742 -9.49 -3.26 40.01
N LEU A 743 -8.27 -3.45 40.49
CA LEU A 743 -7.89 -3.54 41.90
C LEU A 743 -7.53 -2.17 42.50
N ASN A 744 -7.18 -1.19 41.65
CA ASN A 744 -7.00 0.21 42.04
C ASN A 744 -6.97 1.10 40.79
N SER A 745 -7.37 2.37 40.90
CA SER A 745 -7.25 3.40 39.86
C SER A 745 -6.44 4.61 40.35
N ASN A 746 -6.02 5.47 39.43
CA ASN A 746 -5.22 6.66 39.75
C ASN A 746 -6.04 7.83 40.35
N GLU A 747 -7.38 7.75 40.31
CA GLU A 747 -8.31 8.76 40.84
C GLU A 747 -9.50 8.11 41.58
N PHE A 748 -10.58 8.86 41.86
CA PHE A 748 -11.77 8.35 42.56
C PHE A 748 -12.65 7.45 41.67
N GLY A 749 -12.48 6.14 41.79
CA GLY A 749 -13.29 5.12 41.10
C GLY A 749 -12.62 4.61 39.80
N PRO A 750 -12.98 3.43 39.29
CA PRO A 750 -12.50 2.94 38.00
C PRO A 750 -13.42 3.36 36.86
N SER A 751 -12.85 3.68 35.70
CA SER A 751 -13.64 3.86 34.48
C SER A 751 -12.94 3.28 33.25
N ILE A 752 -13.75 2.77 32.32
CA ILE A 752 -13.31 2.15 31.07
C ILE A 752 -14.18 2.70 29.94
N SER A 753 -13.54 3.39 29.00
CA SER A 753 -14.16 4.00 27.82
C SER A 753 -14.38 3.01 26.70
N GLU A 754 -13.52 2.01 26.57
CA GLU A 754 -13.71 0.93 25.59
C GLU A 754 -13.03 -0.32 26.13
N LEU A 755 -13.57 -1.51 25.84
CA LEU A 755 -13.07 -2.83 26.22
C LEU A 755 -13.42 -3.79 25.09
N LYS A 756 -12.45 -4.17 24.29
CA LYS A 756 -12.61 -5.14 23.21
C LYS A 756 -11.93 -6.45 23.58
N MET A 757 -12.56 -7.55 23.20
CA MET A 757 -12.03 -8.91 23.36
C MET A 757 -11.97 -9.55 22.00
N TYR A 758 -10.87 -10.23 21.72
CA TYR A 758 -10.63 -10.85 20.43
C TYR A 758 -10.27 -12.31 20.61
N LYS A 759 -10.75 -13.14 19.69
CA LYS A 759 -10.19 -14.48 19.47
C LYS A 759 -9.09 -14.38 18.42
N LYS A 760 -8.10 -15.25 18.56
CA LYS A 760 -7.07 -15.47 17.56
C LYS A 760 -7.66 -16.40 16.47
N ASN A 761 -7.82 -15.90 15.22
CA ASN A 761 -8.15 -16.74 14.07
C ASN A 761 -6.85 -17.16 13.36
N SER A 762 -6.73 -18.46 13.08
CA SER A 762 -5.65 -19.01 12.25
C SER A 762 -6.21 -19.25 10.84
N TYR A 763 -5.81 -18.44 9.85
CA TYR A 763 -6.16 -18.65 8.43
C TYR A 763 -5.12 -19.51 7.68
N LEU A 764 -4.19 -20.14 8.39
CA LEU A 764 -3.04 -20.82 7.83
C LEU A 764 -3.08 -22.32 8.19
N ASN A 765 -3.02 -23.19 7.18
CA ASN A 765 -2.96 -24.65 7.37
C ASN A 765 -1.52 -25.10 7.66
N LEU A 766 -1.01 -24.81 8.86
CA LEU A 766 0.21 -25.43 9.38
C LEU A 766 -0.17 -26.69 10.16
N ASN A 767 0.16 -27.86 9.61
CA ASN A 767 -0.05 -29.15 10.28
C ASN A 767 1.27 -29.90 10.36
N CYS A 768 1.50 -30.63 11.44
CA CYS A 768 2.74 -31.35 11.66
C CYS A 768 2.52 -32.80 12.05
N ILE A 769 3.54 -33.60 11.78
CA ILE A 769 3.62 -35.01 12.14
C ILE A 769 4.96 -35.27 12.78
N VAL A 770 5.02 -36.28 13.65
CA VAL A 770 6.22 -36.60 14.42
C VAL A 770 6.67 -38.03 14.17
N SER A 771 7.98 -38.25 14.15
CA SER A 771 8.59 -39.57 14.08
C SER A 771 9.61 -39.72 15.21
N PRO A 772 9.45 -40.71 16.10
CA PRO A 772 10.43 -41.02 17.14
C PRO A 772 11.55 -41.94 16.62
N ASP A 773 11.46 -42.45 15.40
CA ASP A 773 12.30 -43.52 14.87
C ASP A 773 12.96 -43.12 13.55
N GLN A 774 13.53 -41.90 13.47
CA GLN A 774 14.33 -41.46 12.33
C GLN A 774 13.59 -41.56 10.98
N SER A 775 12.29 -41.22 10.98
CA SER A 775 11.37 -41.29 9.83
C SER A 775 10.92 -42.70 9.39
N PHE A 776 11.17 -43.77 10.15
CA PHE A 776 10.61 -45.09 9.79
C PHE A 776 9.08 -45.13 9.93
N THR A 777 8.53 -44.48 10.95
CA THR A 777 7.09 -44.33 11.15
C THR A 777 6.75 -42.90 11.57
N TRP A 778 5.64 -42.39 11.04
CA TRP A 778 5.12 -41.05 11.34
C TRP A 778 3.80 -41.15 12.07
N TYR A 779 3.60 -40.24 13.00
CA TYR A 779 2.43 -40.19 13.87
C TYR A 779 1.80 -38.81 13.89
N SER A 780 0.49 -38.78 14.07
CA SER A 780 -0.31 -37.61 14.45
C SER A 780 -1.07 -37.92 15.75
N PHE A 781 -1.41 -36.89 16.51
CA PHE A 781 -2.12 -36.99 17.78
C PHE A 781 -3.49 -36.31 17.69
N ASN A 782 -4.55 -37.08 17.91
CA ASN A 782 -5.92 -36.57 18.03
C ASN A 782 -6.61 -37.27 19.20
N GLY A 783 -6.10 -37.02 20.41
CA GLY A 783 -6.49 -37.70 21.65
C GLY A 783 -5.74 -39.02 21.92
N GLU A 784 -5.32 -39.72 20.86
CA GLU A 784 -4.39 -40.86 20.90
C GLU A 784 -3.40 -40.79 19.71
N TRP A 785 -2.23 -41.41 19.85
CA TRP A 785 -1.23 -41.49 18.77
C TRP A 785 -1.69 -42.44 17.66
N GLN A 786 -1.75 -41.94 16.43
CA GLN A 786 -2.12 -42.72 15.26
C GLN A 786 -1.07 -42.62 14.16
N PRO A 787 -0.73 -43.74 13.47
CA PRO A 787 0.18 -43.70 12.35
C PRO A 787 -0.43 -42.91 11.19
N ILE A 788 0.39 -42.13 10.50
CA ILE A 788 -0.03 -41.28 9.39
C ILE A 788 0.98 -41.38 8.24
N GLU A 789 0.48 -41.43 7.01
CA GLU A 789 1.35 -41.38 5.84
C GLU A 789 1.88 -39.95 5.66
N PRO A 790 3.20 -39.75 5.47
CA PRO A 790 3.81 -38.44 5.35
C PRO A 790 3.64 -37.89 3.92
N THR A 791 2.39 -37.69 3.49
CA THR A 791 2.03 -37.04 2.21
C THR A 791 1.30 -35.72 2.44
N LYS A 792 1.37 -34.82 1.46
CA LYS A 792 0.71 -33.51 1.49
C LYS A 792 -0.77 -33.60 1.90
N GLU A 793 -1.52 -34.48 1.22
CA GLU A 793 -2.96 -34.63 1.41
C GLU A 793 -3.30 -35.23 2.78
N SER A 794 -2.49 -36.18 3.25
CA SER A 794 -2.67 -36.87 4.52
C SER A 794 -2.39 -35.94 5.69
N VAL A 795 -1.28 -35.19 5.62
CA VAL A 795 -0.85 -34.25 6.67
C VAL A 795 -1.73 -32.99 6.69
N LYS A 796 -2.18 -32.46 5.54
CA LYS A 796 -3.16 -31.37 5.48
C LYS A 796 -4.47 -31.73 6.20
N LEU A 797 -4.94 -32.98 6.06
CA LEU A 797 -6.22 -33.39 6.62
C LEU A 797 -6.13 -33.87 8.08
N ASN A 798 -5.05 -34.55 8.45
CA ASN A 798 -4.98 -35.31 9.71
C ASN A 798 -3.71 -35.04 10.54
N GLY A 799 -2.84 -34.10 10.14
CA GLY A 799 -1.70 -33.69 10.96
C GLY A 799 -2.11 -32.90 12.21
N MET A 800 -1.18 -32.76 13.16
CA MET A 800 -1.38 -31.99 14.39
C MET A 800 -1.18 -30.50 14.13
N THR A 801 -2.05 -29.64 14.66
CA THR A 801 -1.78 -28.18 14.64
C THR A 801 -0.66 -27.83 15.64
N PRO A 802 0.00 -26.66 15.50
CA PRO A 802 0.97 -26.17 16.47
C PRO A 802 0.45 -26.13 17.91
N ASP A 803 -0.83 -25.77 18.09
CA ASP A 803 -1.49 -25.76 19.40
C ASP A 803 -1.63 -27.18 19.96
N VAL A 804 -1.93 -28.18 19.13
CA VAL A 804 -1.99 -29.58 19.57
C VAL A 804 -0.62 -30.05 20.04
N VAL A 805 0.45 -29.72 19.31
CA VAL A 805 1.82 -30.10 19.71
C VAL A 805 2.25 -29.41 20.99
N SER A 806 1.99 -28.10 21.11
CA SER A 806 2.39 -27.30 22.27
C SER A 806 1.64 -27.69 23.54
N ASN A 807 0.48 -28.35 23.41
CA ASN A 807 -0.32 -28.86 24.52
C ASN A 807 -0.11 -30.37 24.82
N LEU A 808 0.83 -31.05 24.16
CA LEU A 808 1.15 -32.44 24.48
C LEU A 808 1.74 -32.56 25.89
N THR A 809 1.18 -33.45 26.71
CA THR A 809 1.70 -33.71 28.06
C THR A 809 2.97 -34.56 28.00
N LYS A 810 3.81 -34.46 29.04
CA LYS A 810 4.97 -35.33 29.21
C LYS A 810 4.64 -36.82 29.08
N GLU A 811 3.53 -37.27 29.64
CA GLU A 811 3.11 -38.68 29.57
C GLU A 811 2.75 -39.09 28.14
N GLN A 812 2.13 -38.20 27.37
CA GLN A 812 1.82 -38.43 25.95
C GLN A 812 3.11 -38.49 25.12
N ILE A 813 4.07 -37.61 25.38
CA ILE A 813 5.38 -37.59 24.69
C ILE A 813 6.21 -38.83 25.05
N ASP A 814 6.27 -39.21 26.33
CA ASP A 814 6.96 -40.42 26.80
C ASP A 814 6.37 -41.68 26.14
N SER A 815 5.05 -41.72 25.96
CA SER A 815 4.37 -42.84 25.28
C SER A 815 4.70 -42.95 23.79
N LEU A 816 4.92 -41.82 23.11
CA LEU A 816 5.39 -41.78 21.72
C LEU A 816 6.84 -42.24 21.61
N LEU A 817 7.70 -41.69 22.48
CA LEU A 817 9.13 -41.99 22.47
C LEU A 817 9.38 -43.47 22.70
N ASN A 818 8.68 -44.09 23.65
CA ASN A 818 8.78 -45.52 23.95
C ASN A 818 10.24 -46.02 24.06
N GLY A 819 11.10 -45.21 24.70
CA GLY A 819 12.54 -45.49 24.84
C GLY A 819 13.44 -44.95 23.73
N SER A 820 12.89 -44.28 22.72
CA SER A 820 13.66 -43.52 21.73
C SER A 820 14.34 -42.29 22.36
N THR A 821 15.52 -41.96 21.85
CA THR A 821 16.30 -40.78 22.24
C THR A 821 16.30 -39.71 21.15
N THR A 822 15.45 -39.86 20.11
CA THR A 822 15.38 -38.94 18.97
C THR A 822 13.93 -38.61 18.61
N LEU A 823 13.70 -37.38 18.17
CA LEU A 823 12.44 -36.94 17.58
C LEU A 823 12.69 -36.21 16.26
N ARG A 824 11.72 -36.31 15.34
CA ARG A 824 11.72 -35.59 14.08
C ARG A 824 10.32 -35.09 13.75
N PHE A 825 10.18 -33.84 13.31
CA PHE A 825 8.90 -33.23 12.94
C PHE A 825 8.89 -32.85 11.47
N ALA A 826 7.83 -33.20 10.74
CA ALA A 826 7.59 -32.70 9.39
C ALA A 826 6.35 -31.80 9.38
N TYR A 827 6.35 -30.79 8.50
CA TYR A 827 5.38 -29.70 8.50
C TYR A 827 4.73 -29.55 7.13
N TYR A 828 3.41 -29.59 7.08
CA TYR A 828 2.64 -29.12 5.96
C TYR A 828 2.46 -27.60 6.07
N LEU A 829 2.82 -26.88 5.02
CA LEU A 829 2.75 -25.42 4.91
C LEU A 829 2.01 -25.06 3.62
N GLU A 830 0.97 -24.23 3.70
CA GLU A 830 0.22 -23.75 2.53
C GLU A 830 -0.19 -22.30 2.72
N GLN A 831 -0.06 -21.51 1.65
CA GLN A 831 -0.52 -20.14 1.55
C GLN A 831 -1.72 -20.09 0.60
N GLU A 832 -2.73 -19.30 0.93
CA GLU A 832 -3.91 -19.07 0.08
C GLU A 832 -3.86 -17.70 -0.60
N GLU A 833 -3.23 -16.70 0.03
CA GLU A 833 -3.11 -15.32 -0.48
C GLU A 833 -1.65 -14.83 -0.50
N LEU A 834 -1.32 -13.86 -1.36
CA LEU A 834 0.03 -13.29 -1.50
C LEU A 834 0.52 -12.54 -0.24
N THR A 835 -0.40 -12.16 0.66
CA THR A 835 -0.10 -11.51 1.94
C THR A 835 0.20 -12.50 3.06
N ASP A 836 0.05 -13.80 2.83
CA ASP A 836 0.39 -14.81 3.82
C ASP A 836 1.92 -14.85 4.03
N THR A 837 2.37 -14.87 5.28
CA THR A 837 3.79 -15.10 5.62
C THR A 837 3.85 -16.23 6.65
N VAL A 838 4.46 -17.37 6.30
CA VAL A 838 4.55 -18.54 7.20
C VAL A 838 5.96 -19.12 7.21
N TYR A 839 6.60 -19.11 8.37
CA TYR A 839 7.82 -19.88 8.62
C TYR A 839 7.81 -20.38 10.07
N VAL A 840 8.37 -21.57 10.30
CA VAL A 840 8.63 -22.05 11.66
C VAL A 840 9.92 -21.38 12.12
N ASP A 841 9.81 -20.41 13.03
CA ASP A 841 10.95 -19.64 13.53
C ASP A 841 11.83 -20.50 14.45
N THR A 842 11.24 -21.06 15.52
CA THR A 842 11.98 -21.89 16.48
C THR A 842 11.16 -23.08 16.98
N LEU A 843 11.74 -24.27 16.94
CA LEU A 843 11.23 -25.45 17.66
C LEU A 843 12.04 -25.63 18.94
N THR A 844 11.40 -25.53 20.10
CA THR A 844 12.08 -25.66 21.40
C THR A 844 11.60 -26.89 22.15
N ILE A 845 12.55 -27.65 22.70
CA ILE A 845 12.29 -28.82 23.56
C ILE A 845 12.88 -28.51 24.93
N SER A 846 12.03 -28.46 25.96
CA SER A 846 12.49 -28.25 27.33
C SER A 846 12.83 -29.59 27.97
N SER A 847 13.98 -29.65 28.63
CA SER A 847 14.40 -30.80 29.45
C SER A 847 14.21 -30.49 30.93
N PRO A 848 13.95 -31.51 31.78
CA PRO A 848 13.68 -31.28 33.19
C PRO A 848 14.82 -30.58 33.93
N PRO A 849 14.53 -29.64 34.84
CA PRO A 849 15.55 -28.95 35.62
C PRO A 849 16.32 -29.95 36.50
N ALA A 850 17.65 -29.88 36.44
CA ALA A 850 18.53 -30.69 37.26
C ALA A 850 18.44 -30.27 38.75
N ALA A 851 17.56 -30.95 39.49
CA ALA A 851 17.51 -31.08 40.96
C ALA A 851 17.19 -29.82 41.81
N SER A 852 16.60 -30.12 42.97
CA SER A 852 15.72 -29.29 43.79
C SER A 852 16.28 -28.98 45.19
N GLU A 853 17.37 -28.21 45.33
CA GLU A 853 17.74 -27.67 46.66
C GLU A 853 18.28 -26.22 46.59
N THR A 854 17.64 -25.34 47.37
CA THR A 854 17.91 -23.89 47.47
C THR A 854 18.87 -23.55 48.63
N PRO A 855 19.89 -22.69 48.40
CA PRO A 855 20.47 -21.84 49.46
C PRO A 855 20.03 -20.37 49.34
N VAL A 856 19.99 -19.70 50.50
CA VAL A 856 19.29 -18.44 50.79
C VAL A 856 20.12 -17.19 50.49
N LEU A 857 19.40 -16.12 50.15
CA LEU A 857 19.78 -14.78 49.68
C LEU A 857 20.29 -13.83 50.80
N GLU A 858 21.44 -13.18 50.64
CA GLU A 858 21.97 -12.13 51.55
C GLU A 858 21.90 -10.70 50.99
N GLY A 859 20.87 -10.43 50.18
CA GLY A 859 20.53 -9.06 49.75
C GLY A 859 20.82 -8.82 48.29
N ILE A 860 19.79 -8.34 47.60
CA ILE A 860 19.82 -7.89 46.23
C ILE A 860 19.80 -6.37 46.27
N ASN A 861 20.86 -5.73 45.77
CA ASN A 861 20.76 -4.38 45.21
C ASN A 861 20.45 -4.57 43.73
N LEU A 862 19.21 -4.30 43.34
CA LEU A 862 18.80 -4.14 41.94
C LEU A 862 18.83 -2.64 41.64
N THR A 863 19.82 -2.24 40.87
CA THR A 863 19.73 -1.11 39.95
C THR A 863 20.01 -1.65 38.55
N TYR A 864 19.65 -0.85 37.53
CA TYR A 864 19.70 -1.08 36.09
C TYR A 864 18.42 -1.65 35.49
N ASP A 865 18.01 -1.18 34.32
CA ASP A 865 18.01 0.16 33.71
C ASP A 865 17.05 -0.09 32.54
N GLU A 866 16.06 0.78 32.34
CA GLU A 866 15.14 0.63 31.22
C GLU A 866 15.94 0.55 29.91
N LEU A 867 15.50 -0.33 29.00
CA LEU A 867 15.99 -0.46 27.62
C LEU A 867 15.64 0.83 26.86
N THR A 868 16.43 1.86 27.10
CA THR A 868 16.37 3.15 26.43
C THR A 868 17.06 3.07 25.07
N ILE A 869 16.81 4.07 24.21
CA ILE A 869 17.58 4.29 22.98
C ILE A 869 19.10 4.33 23.27
N GLU A 870 19.49 4.76 24.49
CA GLU A 870 20.87 4.73 24.96
C GLU A 870 21.42 3.30 25.12
N GLY A 871 20.59 2.33 25.53
CA GLY A 871 20.98 0.91 25.62
C GLY A 871 21.27 0.30 24.25
N ARG A 872 20.38 0.52 23.27
CA ARG A 872 20.61 0.08 21.88
C ARG A 872 21.82 0.77 21.24
N MET A 873 22.07 2.04 21.58
CA MET A 873 23.26 2.76 21.14
C MET A 873 24.53 2.17 21.77
N LYS A 874 24.51 1.79 23.05
CA LYS A 874 25.62 1.10 23.72
C LYS A 874 25.93 -0.26 23.11
N ASP A 875 24.92 -1.03 22.71
CA ASP A 875 25.12 -2.32 22.05
C ASP A 875 25.73 -2.16 20.65
N LEU A 876 25.31 -1.12 19.91
CA LEU A 876 25.91 -0.76 18.63
C LEU A 876 27.35 -0.27 18.79
N GLU A 877 27.62 0.56 19.79
CA GLU A 877 28.98 1.02 20.14
C GLU A 877 29.89 -0.15 20.55
N LYS A 878 29.37 -1.11 21.33
CA LYS A 878 30.09 -2.34 21.73
C LYS A 878 30.44 -3.19 20.51
N THR A 879 29.50 -3.39 19.60
CA THR A 879 29.70 -4.16 18.36
C THR A 879 30.73 -3.48 17.44
N ASN A 880 30.61 -2.15 17.26
CA ASN A 880 31.57 -1.38 16.46
C ASN A 880 32.98 -1.41 17.06
N ALA A 881 33.11 -1.35 18.39
CA ALA A 881 34.40 -1.45 19.07
C ALA A 881 35.06 -2.83 18.85
N ILE A 882 34.29 -3.92 18.92
CA ILE A 882 34.77 -5.29 18.63
C ILE A 882 35.27 -5.39 17.19
N ASN A 883 34.49 -4.91 16.21
CA ASN A 883 34.86 -4.96 14.80
C ASN A 883 36.11 -4.12 14.48
N MET A 884 36.24 -2.94 15.10
CA MET A 884 37.44 -2.10 14.94
C MET A 884 38.70 -2.74 15.54
N ALA A 885 38.60 -3.39 16.71
CA ALA A 885 39.73 -4.09 17.32
C ALA A 885 40.22 -5.24 16.42
N LYS A 886 39.30 -6.03 15.88
CA LYS A 886 39.59 -7.12 14.93
C LYS A 886 40.24 -6.62 13.64
N LEU A 887 39.76 -5.50 13.08
CA LEU A 887 40.34 -4.89 11.88
C LEU A 887 41.78 -4.40 12.13
N ASN A 888 42.01 -3.74 13.27
CA ASN A 888 43.35 -3.29 13.67
C ASN A 888 44.31 -4.47 13.85
N PHE A 889 43.86 -5.57 14.44
CA PHE A 889 44.65 -6.80 14.56
C PHE A 889 45.05 -7.38 13.20
N LYS A 890 44.10 -7.50 12.25
CA LYS A 890 44.37 -7.97 10.87
C LYS A 890 45.44 -7.10 10.19
N ALA A 891 45.33 -5.78 10.29
CA ALA A 891 46.29 -4.85 9.72
C ALA A 891 47.69 -5.00 10.34
N ASN A 892 47.78 -5.14 11.67
CA ASN A 892 49.05 -5.33 12.38
C ASN A 892 49.72 -6.66 12.01
N ALA A 893 48.95 -7.75 11.89
CA ALA A 893 49.47 -9.06 11.49
C ALA A 893 50.05 -9.02 10.06
N LEU A 894 49.36 -8.37 9.13
CA LEU A 894 49.84 -8.20 7.75
C LEU A 894 51.12 -7.36 7.67
N ILE A 895 51.28 -6.36 8.54
CA ILE A 895 52.53 -5.57 8.61
C ILE A 895 53.68 -6.44 9.15
N GLN A 896 53.44 -7.35 10.11
CA GLN A 896 54.48 -8.24 10.62
C GLN A 896 54.88 -9.31 9.61
N SER A 897 53.96 -9.79 8.76
CA SER A 897 54.31 -10.76 7.70
C SER A 897 55.31 -10.19 6.71
N GLU A 898 55.14 -8.92 6.29
CA GLU A 898 56.14 -8.20 5.49
C GLU A 898 57.45 -8.01 6.26
N ARG A 899 57.38 -7.60 7.53
CA ARG A 899 58.57 -7.32 8.35
C ARG A 899 59.46 -8.54 8.53
N TYR A 900 58.87 -9.70 8.74
CA TYR A 900 59.59 -10.96 8.99
C TYR A 900 59.78 -11.82 7.73
N ASN A 901 59.30 -11.36 6.57
CA ASN A 901 59.27 -12.13 5.31
C ASN A 901 58.62 -13.51 5.48
N LEU A 902 57.46 -13.55 6.14
CA LEU A 902 56.69 -14.78 6.29
C LEU A 902 56.22 -15.25 4.91
N HIS A 903 56.39 -16.55 4.62
CA HIS A 903 55.94 -17.18 3.39
C HIS A 903 54.42 -17.32 3.35
N ASP A 904 53.80 -17.60 4.50
CA ASP A 904 52.35 -17.70 4.64
C ASP A 904 51.86 -17.13 5.98
N LEU A 905 50.58 -16.78 6.04
CA LEU A 905 49.93 -16.14 7.18
C LEU A 905 48.45 -16.52 7.27
N VAL A 906 48.09 -17.13 8.39
CA VAL A 906 46.71 -17.41 8.78
C VAL A 906 46.26 -16.38 9.81
N ILE A 907 45.05 -15.86 9.65
CA ILE A 907 44.42 -14.96 10.61
C ILE A 907 43.00 -15.44 10.86
N ASP A 908 42.67 -15.71 12.11
CA ASP A 908 41.32 -16.03 12.55
C ASP A 908 40.87 -15.01 13.60
N THR A 909 39.75 -14.34 13.33
CA THR A 909 39.12 -13.38 14.26
C THR A 909 37.96 -13.98 15.03
N PHE A 910 37.77 -15.30 14.96
CA PHE A 910 36.75 -16.04 15.70
C PHE A 910 35.35 -15.41 15.54
N GLU A 911 34.92 -15.15 14.30
CA GLU A 911 33.50 -14.81 14.03
C GLU A 911 32.56 -15.97 14.41
N ASP A 912 33.10 -17.16 14.33
CA ASP A 912 32.54 -18.43 14.78
C ASP A 912 33.69 -19.35 15.23
N THR A 913 33.39 -20.61 15.48
CA THR A 913 34.37 -21.62 15.92
C THR A 913 34.83 -22.54 14.79
N THR A 914 34.58 -22.21 13.52
CA THR A 914 34.87 -23.10 12.38
C THR A 914 36.37 -23.32 12.17
N GLY A 915 37.22 -22.36 12.55
CA GLY A 915 38.68 -22.48 12.54
C GLY A 915 39.28 -23.30 13.70
N VAL A 916 38.45 -23.87 14.57
CA VAL A 916 38.87 -24.54 15.81
C VAL A 916 38.63 -26.05 15.73
N GLU A 917 39.70 -26.85 15.87
CA GLU A 917 39.65 -28.31 15.90
C GLU A 917 39.00 -28.83 17.19
N SER A 918 39.39 -28.27 18.34
CA SER A 918 38.82 -28.62 19.64
C SER A 918 39.04 -27.51 20.67
N MET A 919 38.13 -27.43 21.64
CA MET A 919 38.18 -26.39 22.68
C MET A 919 37.66 -26.93 24.02
N THR A 920 38.21 -26.39 25.11
CA THR A 920 37.66 -26.50 26.46
C THR A 920 37.39 -25.13 27.08
N ALA A 921 37.90 -24.05 26.48
CA ALA A 921 37.53 -22.68 26.82
C ALA A 921 36.11 -22.34 26.35
N THR A 922 35.45 -21.40 27.02
CA THR A 922 34.07 -21.02 26.69
C THR A 922 34.05 -19.98 25.57
N TYR A 923 33.35 -20.28 24.47
CA TYR A 923 33.14 -19.31 23.38
C TYR A 923 31.93 -18.40 23.67
N SER A 924 32.13 -17.08 23.57
CA SER A 924 31.06 -16.08 23.67
C SER A 924 30.61 -15.66 22.28
N ASN A 925 29.38 -15.99 21.92
CA ASN A 925 28.75 -15.54 20.66
C ASN A 925 28.54 -14.02 20.63
N GLU A 926 28.35 -13.38 21.78
CA GLU A 926 28.15 -11.93 21.90
C GLU A 926 29.45 -11.16 21.72
N GLU A 927 30.56 -11.66 22.29
CA GLU A 927 31.87 -11.00 22.20
C GLU A 927 32.73 -11.50 21.04
N LYS A 928 32.30 -12.57 20.36
CA LYS A 928 33.03 -13.25 19.29
C LYS A 928 34.47 -13.58 19.70
N ALA A 929 34.59 -14.18 20.89
CA ALA A 929 35.85 -14.43 21.58
C ALA A 929 35.75 -15.62 22.55
N PHE A 930 36.87 -16.27 22.81
CA PHE A 930 37.00 -17.26 23.87
C PHE A 930 37.30 -16.58 25.21
N THR A 931 36.64 -17.04 26.26
CA THR A 931 36.75 -16.50 27.62
C THR A 931 36.83 -17.62 28.66
N GLY A 932 37.30 -17.26 29.85
CA GLY A 932 37.39 -18.19 30.97
C GLY A 932 38.59 -19.13 30.87
N THR A 933 38.55 -20.24 31.60
CA THR A 933 39.68 -21.17 31.72
C THR A 933 39.52 -22.35 30.76
N GLY A 934 40.55 -22.67 29.99
CA GLY A 934 40.54 -23.81 29.08
C GLY A 934 41.62 -23.73 27.99
N GLU A 935 41.45 -24.50 26.93
CA GLU A 935 42.34 -24.56 25.78
C GLU A 935 41.54 -24.35 24.48
N VAL A 936 42.17 -23.77 23.47
CA VAL A 936 41.67 -23.64 22.10
C VAL A 936 42.73 -24.21 21.16
N ILE A 937 42.38 -25.24 20.39
CA ILE A 937 43.26 -25.88 19.40
C ILE A 937 42.72 -25.53 18.01
N LEU A 938 43.52 -24.84 17.20
CA LEU A 938 43.16 -24.46 15.84
C LEU A 938 43.22 -25.67 14.91
N LEU A 939 42.49 -25.59 13.80
CA LEU A 939 42.62 -26.57 12.72
C LEU A 939 44.09 -26.67 12.24
N PRO A 940 44.56 -27.87 11.86
CA PRO A 940 45.89 -28.05 11.32
C PRO A 940 46.08 -27.31 10.00
N GLU A 941 47.18 -26.58 9.90
CA GLU A 941 47.62 -25.96 8.66
C GLU A 941 48.59 -26.89 7.92
N GLN A 942 48.28 -27.17 6.66
CA GLN A 942 49.16 -27.94 5.78
C GLN A 942 50.21 -27.02 5.18
N VAL A 943 51.48 -27.42 5.25
CA VAL A 943 52.59 -26.58 4.81
C VAL A 943 53.28 -27.16 3.58
N ASP A 944 53.19 -26.43 2.46
CA ASP A 944 53.77 -26.82 1.18
C ASP A 944 55.30 -26.77 1.16
N VAL A 945 55.89 -25.90 1.98
CA VAL A 945 57.35 -25.71 2.11
C VAL A 945 57.71 -25.76 3.58
N SER A 946 58.55 -26.72 3.98
CA SER A 946 58.96 -26.92 5.37
C SER A 946 59.43 -25.60 6.02
N PRO A 947 58.69 -25.05 7.00
CA PRO A 947 59.02 -23.79 7.64
C PRO A 947 60.25 -23.97 8.54
N HIS A 948 61.10 -22.94 8.57
CA HIS A 948 62.24 -22.87 9.49
C HIS A 948 61.92 -21.96 10.67
N THR A 949 60.91 -21.11 10.54
CA THR A 949 60.51 -20.18 11.60
C THR A 949 59.00 -20.06 11.72
N LEU A 950 58.52 -19.90 12.96
CA LEU A 950 57.11 -19.72 13.31
C LEU A 950 56.93 -18.41 14.07
N TRP A 951 55.83 -17.72 13.80
CA TRP A 951 55.42 -16.50 14.48
C TRP A 951 53.94 -16.61 14.86
N ILE A 952 53.62 -16.21 16.08
CA ILE A 952 52.23 -16.16 16.59
C ILE A 952 51.96 -14.82 17.25
N ALA A 953 50.76 -14.29 17.01
CA ALA A 953 50.22 -13.12 17.69
C ALA A 953 48.75 -13.33 17.98
N THR A 954 48.25 -12.68 19.03
CA THR A 954 46.84 -12.70 19.40
C THR A 954 46.33 -11.33 19.78
N GLU A 955 45.01 -11.16 19.69
CA GLU A 955 44.28 -10.07 20.33
C GLU A 955 43.58 -10.66 21.55
N GLY A 956 44.09 -10.41 22.75
CA GLY A 956 43.60 -11.10 23.94
C GLY A 956 44.24 -10.62 25.24
N SER A 957 44.05 -11.42 26.28
CA SER A 957 44.67 -11.20 27.59
C SER A 957 46.17 -11.50 27.52
N ASN A 958 46.97 -10.80 28.32
CA ASN A 958 48.43 -10.97 28.32
C ASN A 958 48.90 -12.26 29.04
N ASP A 959 47.98 -13.07 29.58
CA ASP A 959 48.27 -14.29 30.32
C ASP A 959 48.15 -15.57 29.47
N LEU A 960 47.88 -15.45 28.17
CA LEU A 960 47.74 -16.59 27.26
C LEU A 960 49.07 -17.33 27.09
N VAL A 961 48.98 -18.66 26.95
CA VAL A 961 50.13 -19.54 26.69
C VAL A 961 49.94 -20.22 25.34
N PHE A 962 50.98 -20.20 24.51
CA PHE A 962 50.95 -20.67 23.13
C PHE A 962 51.81 -21.91 22.96
N GLU A 963 51.28 -22.94 22.32
CA GLU A 963 52.02 -24.15 21.98
C GLU A 963 51.82 -24.50 20.51
N TYR A 964 52.86 -25.05 19.86
CA TYR A 964 52.73 -25.63 18.53
C TYR A 964 53.04 -27.13 18.54
N LEU A 965 52.52 -27.83 17.52
CA LEU A 965 52.78 -29.23 17.22
C LEU A 965 53.17 -29.35 15.75
N SER A 966 54.27 -30.05 15.47
CA SER A 966 54.71 -30.46 14.13
C SER A 966 54.78 -31.99 14.04
N ASP A 967 54.57 -32.54 12.84
CA ASP A 967 54.53 -33.97 12.45
C ASP A 967 55.01 -35.01 13.49
N ASN A 968 54.10 -35.40 14.40
CA ASN A 968 54.26 -36.42 15.45
C ASN A 968 55.19 -36.09 16.64
N GLN A 969 55.43 -34.81 16.93
CA GLN A 969 56.15 -34.38 18.13
C GLN A 969 55.22 -34.13 19.34
N THR A 970 55.77 -33.73 20.48
CA THR A 970 55.01 -33.25 21.65
C THR A 970 54.80 -31.74 21.55
N TRP A 971 53.71 -31.21 22.12
CA TRP A 971 53.45 -29.76 22.17
C TRP A 971 54.64 -28.98 22.76
N VAL A 972 55.06 -27.92 22.05
CA VAL A 972 56.17 -27.04 22.43
C VAL A 972 55.67 -25.63 22.65
N GLU A 973 55.97 -25.05 23.82
CA GLU A 973 55.58 -23.68 24.17
C GLU A 973 56.40 -22.64 23.40
N ILE A 974 55.74 -21.60 22.90
CA ILE A 974 56.34 -20.49 22.15
C ILE A 974 55.91 -19.14 22.73
N ALA A 975 56.80 -18.15 22.59
CA ALA A 975 56.51 -16.79 23.01
C ALA A 975 55.75 -16.05 21.92
N GLU A 976 54.71 -15.32 22.32
CA GLU A 976 53.97 -14.42 21.43
C GLU A 976 54.88 -13.33 20.85
N ASN A 977 54.55 -12.88 19.64
CA ASN A 977 55.16 -11.75 18.94
C ASN A 977 56.68 -11.87 18.71
N ASN A 978 57.23 -13.09 18.74
CA ASN A 978 58.62 -13.38 18.46
C ASN A 978 58.75 -14.45 17.37
N LEU A 979 59.82 -14.35 16.58
CA LEU A 979 60.16 -15.37 15.58
C LEU A 979 60.82 -16.56 16.28
N HIS A 980 60.24 -17.75 16.17
CA HIS A 980 60.74 -18.97 16.80
C HIS A 980 61.36 -19.90 15.76
N GLU A 981 62.62 -20.32 15.95
CA GLU A 981 63.29 -21.28 15.06
C GLU A 981 62.75 -22.70 15.25
N LEU A 982 62.32 -23.32 14.16
CA LEU A 982 61.89 -24.72 14.09
C LEU A 982 63.11 -25.58 13.74
N ASN A 983 63.54 -26.44 14.66
CA ASN A 983 64.75 -27.27 14.50
C ASN A 983 64.51 -28.59 13.74
N GLU A 984 63.32 -28.76 13.16
CA GLU A 984 62.86 -29.98 12.51
C GLU A 984 62.99 -29.89 10.99
N VAL A 985 63.17 -31.04 10.34
CA VAL A 985 63.38 -31.10 8.88
C VAL A 985 62.18 -31.79 8.24
N ASN A 986 61.51 -31.10 7.31
CA ASN A 986 60.32 -31.55 6.56
C ASN A 986 59.01 -31.53 7.37
N ILE A 987 58.69 -30.40 8.01
CA ILE A 987 57.36 -30.20 8.62
C ILE A 987 56.33 -30.06 7.49
N THR A 988 55.28 -30.88 7.54
CA THR A 988 54.16 -30.89 6.58
C THR A 988 52.84 -30.43 7.20
N GLU A 989 52.68 -30.52 8.53
CA GLU A 989 51.53 -30.00 9.26
C GLU A 989 51.96 -29.19 10.50
N LEU A 990 51.28 -28.07 10.74
CA LEU A 990 51.39 -27.27 11.96
C LEU A 990 50.04 -27.19 12.67
N LYS A 991 50.03 -27.48 13.97
CA LYS A 991 48.88 -27.21 14.85
C LYS A 991 49.25 -26.22 15.93
N ILE A 992 48.30 -25.36 16.27
CA ILE A 992 48.46 -24.33 17.30
C ILE A 992 47.45 -24.57 18.41
N LYS A 993 47.92 -24.51 19.65
CA LYS A 993 47.13 -24.56 20.87
C LYS A 993 47.36 -23.29 21.68
N ILE A 994 46.27 -22.73 22.19
CA ILE A 994 46.27 -21.55 23.04
C ILE A 994 45.60 -21.92 24.36
N LYS A 995 46.28 -21.72 25.47
CA LYS A 995 45.75 -21.99 26.81
C LYS A 995 45.34 -20.67 27.47
N LEU A 996 44.13 -20.68 28.01
CA LEU A 996 43.54 -19.61 28.81
C LEU A 996 43.62 -20.04 30.28
N PRO A 997 44.59 -19.54 31.08
CA PRO A 997 44.90 -20.12 32.38
C PRO A 997 43.99 -19.66 33.52
N SER A 998 43.20 -18.58 33.34
CA SER A 998 42.39 -17.99 34.41
C SER A 998 40.94 -17.76 33.97
N SER A 999 40.05 -17.51 34.94
CA SER A 999 38.65 -17.18 34.65
C SER A 999 38.49 -15.84 33.92
N ASN A 1000 39.55 -15.01 33.91
CA ASN A 1000 39.55 -13.69 33.29
C ASN A 1000 40.31 -13.66 31.96
N SER A 1001 40.89 -14.78 31.53
CA SER A 1001 41.59 -14.88 30.26
C SER A 1001 40.59 -14.72 29.11
N LYS A 1002 41.02 -14.01 28.07
CA LYS A 1002 40.24 -13.74 26.85
C LYS A 1002 41.11 -13.87 25.61
N LEU A 1003 40.59 -14.48 24.56
CA LEU A 1003 41.20 -14.61 23.25
C LEU A 1003 40.18 -14.19 22.17
N SER A 1004 40.46 -13.11 21.45
CA SER A 1004 39.54 -12.46 20.50
C SER A 1004 39.99 -12.58 19.05
N ALA A 1005 41.28 -12.82 18.80
CA ALA A 1005 41.81 -13.16 17.48
C ALA A 1005 43.17 -13.83 17.62
N VAL A 1006 43.57 -14.59 16.60
CA VAL A 1006 44.90 -15.18 16.48
C VAL A 1006 45.42 -14.99 15.06
N SER A 1007 46.73 -14.79 14.94
CA SER A 1007 47.45 -14.86 13.70
C SER A 1007 48.67 -15.75 13.86
N VAL A 1008 48.88 -16.62 12.88
CA VAL A 1008 49.96 -17.59 12.83
C VAL A 1008 50.60 -17.45 11.47
N GLY A 1009 51.92 -17.28 11.40
CA GLY A 1009 52.63 -17.22 10.13
C GLY A 1009 54.01 -17.84 10.23
N TRP A 1010 54.56 -18.23 9.09
CA TRP A 1010 55.81 -18.98 9.04
C TRP A 1010 56.64 -18.62 7.81
N ALA A 1011 57.96 -18.81 7.92
CA ALA A 1011 58.93 -18.61 6.84
C ALA A 1011 59.88 -19.81 6.69
#